data_AF-A0A2W5QBW6-F1
#
_entry.id   AF-A0A2W5QBW6-F1
#
_cell.length_a   1.000
_cell.length_b   1.000
_cell.length_c   1.000
_cell.angle_alpha   90.00
_cell.angle_beta   90.00
_cell.angle_gamma   90.00
#
_symmetry.space_group_name_H-M   'P 1'
#
loop_
_entity.id
_entity.type
_entity.pdbx_description
1 polymer ?
#
loop_
_entity_poly.entity_id
_entity_poly.type
_entity_poly.pdbx_seq_one_letter_code
_entity_poly.pdbx_strand_id
1 'polypeptide(L)'
;MTTAAEIEHLQQHGLYSATDEHDACGVGFVAHIKGEKSHAIVTQALKILENLDHRGAVGADKLMGDGAGILIQVPDHLYREEMAKQGIALPPPGEYGVGMIFLPKEHASRLACEQEMERAIKAEGQVLLGWRDVPVNREMPMSPTVREKEPILRQVFIGRGPDVIVQDALERKLYVIRKTASASIQRLKLKHSKEYYVPSMSSRTVVYKGLLLADQVGTYYLDLQDKRCISALGLVHQRFSTNTFPEWPLAHPYRYVAHNGEINTVKGNYNWMKAREGVMSSPVLGQDLAKLYPISFAGQSDTATFDNCLELLTMAGYPISQAVMMMIPEPWEQHATMDPRRRAFYEYHAAMLEPWDGPASIVFTDGRQIGATLDRNGLRPSRYCVTDDDFVIMGSEAGVLPIPEAKIVRKWRLQPGKMFLIDLEQGRMIDDEEVKSTLANSKPYKQWIENLRIKLDDVEGAGEAPASAVSLLDRQQAFGYTQEDIKFLMSPMAQAGEEGIGSMGNDSPLAVLSNKNKPLYNYFKQLFAQVTNPPIDPIREAIVMSLVSFVGPKPNLLDINQVNPPMRLEVSQPILDFNDMAKLRDIGTFTQGKFKSHTLDITYPLSWGEEGVEAKLASLCAEAVDAIKGGHNILIVSDRAVSATQLAIPALLALSAVHQHLVREGLRTTAGLVVETGSAREVHHFGVLAGYGAEAVHPYLAMETLAAMHADLPGDLSAEKAIYNYVKAIGKGLSKIMSKMGVSTYMSYCGAQLFEAIGLNSETVAKYFTGTASRVEGIGVFEIAQEAIRMHKAAFGEDPVLASMLDAGGEYAWRTRGEDHMWTPDAIAKLQHSTRANNFSTYKEYAQIINDQSRRHLTLRGLFEFKFDPSKAIPVDEVEPASEIVKRFATGAMSLGSISTEAHSTLAIAMNRIGGKSNTGEGGEDPARYRNELKGIPIKQGA
;
A
#
# COMPACT_ATOMS: atom_id res chain seq x y z
N MET A 1 -7.42 -13.03 27.77
CA MET A 1 -7.15 -13.28 26.33
C MET A 1 -8.36 -12.81 25.57
N THR A 2 -8.16 -12.11 24.47
CA THR A 2 -9.22 -11.55 23.65
C THR A 2 -9.87 -12.68 22.85
N THR A 3 -11.00 -13.16 23.31
CA THR A 3 -11.90 -14.11 22.65
C THR A 3 -12.33 -13.61 21.28
N ALA A 4 -12.83 -14.48 20.40
CA ALA A 4 -13.40 -14.07 19.11
C ALA A 4 -14.48 -12.98 19.28
N ALA A 5 -15.26 -13.04 20.36
CA ALA A 5 -16.24 -12.02 20.71
C ALA A 5 -15.59 -10.69 21.11
N GLU A 6 -14.47 -10.71 21.82
CA GLU A 6 -13.73 -9.48 22.15
C GLU A 6 -13.00 -8.91 20.92
N ILE A 7 -12.50 -9.74 20.01
CA ILE A 7 -11.95 -9.27 18.72
C ILE A 7 -13.05 -8.62 17.89
N GLU A 8 -14.20 -9.28 17.78
CA GLU A 8 -15.37 -8.73 17.10
C GLU A 8 -15.85 -7.42 17.76
N HIS A 9 -15.87 -7.37 19.10
CA HIS A 9 -16.18 -6.15 19.84
C HIS A 9 -15.15 -5.04 19.57
N LEU A 10 -13.86 -5.34 19.55
CA LEU A 10 -12.80 -4.38 19.22
C LEU A 10 -12.85 -3.91 17.76
N GLN A 11 -13.29 -4.77 16.83
CA GLN A 11 -13.51 -4.40 15.43
C GLN A 11 -14.77 -3.54 15.26
N GLN A 12 -15.84 -3.81 16.02
CA GLN A 12 -17.11 -3.09 15.90
C GLN A 12 -17.13 -1.78 16.70
N HIS A 13 -16.41 -1.72 17.83
CA HIS A 13 -16.49 -0.60 18.78
C HIS A 13 -15.13 0.03 19.12
N GLY A 14 -14.01 -0.56 18.65
CA GLY A 14 -12.66 -0.06 18.85
C GLY A 14 -12.02 0.48 17.56
N LEU A 15 -10.76 0.88 17.64
CA LEU A 15 -9.97 1.36 16.49
C LEU A 15 -9.18 0.24 15.78
N TYR A 16 -9.36 -1.00 16.22
CA TYR A 16 -8.61 -2.15 15.70
C TYR A 16 -9.18 -2.60 14.35
N SER A 17 -8.30 -2.75 13.36
CA SER A 17 -8.61 -3.41 12.09
C SER A 17 -7.54 -4.46 11.77
N ALA A 18 -7.97 -5.65 11.35
CA ALA A 18 -7.06 -6.72 10.93
C ALA A 18 -6.26 -6.36 9.66
N THR A 19 -6.70 -5.34 8.91
CA THR A 19 -5.99 -4.84 7.73
C THR A 19 -4.75 -4.00 8.04
N ASP A 20 -4.58 -3.62 9.30
CA ASP A 20 -3.47 -2.76 9.75
C ASP A 20 -2.33 -3.59 10.37
N GLU A 21 -2.37 -4.92 10.19
CA GLU A 21 -1.32 -5.83 10.66
C GLU A 21 -0.15 -5.86 9.67
N HIS A 22 1.07 -5.79 10.20
CA HIS A 22 2.32 -5.78 9.43
C HIS A 22 3.28 -6.85 9.94
N ASP A 23 4.13 -7.35 9.04
CA ASP A 23 5.10 -8.39 9.33
C ASP A 23 6.53 -7.91 9.00
N ALA A 24 7.51 -8.27 9.82
CA ALA A 24 8.94 -8.00 9.59
C ALA A 24 9.73 -9.18 10.15
N CYS A 25 10.76 -9.71 9.48
CA CYS A 25 11.12 -11.11 9.75
C CYS A 25 12.61 -11.47 9.58
N GLY A 26 12.94 -12.72 9.90
CA GLY A 26 14.19 -13.38 9.52
C GLY A 26 13.92 -14.43 8.43
N VAL A 27 14.64 -14.34 7.30
CA VAL A 27 14.61 -15.31 6.20
C VAL A 27 16.00 -15.88 5.92
N GLY A 28 16.07 -17.15 5.51
CA GLY A 28 17.29 -17.76 5.00
C GLY A 28 17.04 -19.09 4.31
N PHE A 29 18.02 -19.56 3.54
CA PHE A 29 17.97 -20.88 2.93
C PHE A 29 19.34 -21.54 2.83
N VAL A 30 19.33 -22.86 2.72
CA VAL A 30 20.47 -23.69 2.29
C VAL A 30 20.08 -24.40 1.00
N ALA A 31 20.95 -24.39 0.01
CA ALA A 31 20.77 -25.15 -1.23
C ALA A 31 22.08 -25.75 -1.71
N HIS A 32 22.02 -26.91 -2.37
CA HIS A 32 23.16 -27.51 -3.04
C HIS A 32 23.08 -27.22 -4.54
N ILE A 33 24.11 -26.57 -5.11
CA ILE A 33 24.07 -26.02 -6.48
C ILE A 33 23.73 -27.09 -7.53
N LYS A 34 24.26 -28.31 -7.37
CA LYS A 34 24.03 -29.45 -8.30
C LYS A 34 22.75 -30.25 -8.04
N GLY A 35 21.89 -29.80 -7.13
CA GLY A 35 20.63 -30.49 -6.82
C GLY A 35 20.78 -31.79 -6.01
N GLU A 36 21.94 -32.03 -5.38
CA GLU A 36 22.14 -33.21 -4.53
C GLU A 36 21.31 -33.12 -3.26
N LYS A 37 20.47 -34.14 -3.03
CA LYS A 37 19.54 -34.17 -1.89
C LYS A 37 20.21 -34.78 -0.67
N SER A 38 20.10 -34.11 0.47
CA SER A 38 20.57 -34.66 1.74
C SER A 38 19.71 -34.21 2.92
N HIS A 39 19.72 -35.00 3.99
CA HIS A 39 19.11 -34.60 5.26
C HIS A 39 19.92 -33.51 5.99
N ALA A 40 21.21 -33.38 5.66
CA ALA A 40 22.06 -32.30 6.17
C ALA A 40 21.52 -30.91 5.78
N ILE A 41 20.95 -30.77 4.57
CA ILE A 41 20.33 -29.52 4.11
C ILE A 41 19.12 -29.15 4.99
N VAL A 42 18.27 -30.13 5.31
CA VAL A 42 17.08 -29.92 6.18
C VAL A 42 17.51 -29.47 7.57
N THR A 43 18.45 -30.19 8.19
CA THR A 43 18.96 -29.89 9.54
C THR A 43 19.71 -28.55 9.59
N GLN A 44 20.50 -28.21 8.58
CA GLN A 44 21.17 -26.90 8.49
C GLN A 44 20.17 -25.76 8.30
N ALA A 45 19.13 -25.95 7.48
CA ALA A 45 18.08 -24.94 7.31
C ALA A 45 17.34 -24.69 8.63
N LEU A 46 16.98 -25.74 9.38
CA LEU A 46 16.43 -25.60 10.73
C LEU A 46 17.39 -24.89 11.69
N LYS A 47 18.71 -25.13 11.56
CA LYS A 47 19.70 -24.42 12.37
C LYS A 47 19.81 -22.93 12.03
N ILE A 48 19.61 -22.54 10.76
CA ILE A 48 19.47 -21.12 10.39
C ILE A 48 18.30 -20.50 11.13
N LEU A 49 17.16 -21.19 11.18
CA LEU A 49 15.96 -20.70 11.85
C LEU A 49 16.22 -20.44 13.35
N GLU A 50 16.85 -21.39 14.05
CA GLU A 50 17.26 -21.21 15.46
C GLU A 50 18.18 -20.00 15.67
N ASN A 51 19.10 -19.74 14.73
CA ASN A 51 20.06 -18.64 14.85
C ASN A 51 19.47 -17.27 14.45
N LEU A 52 18.22 -17.23 13.99
CA LEU A 52 17.48 -16.00 13.68
C LEU A 52 16.48 -15.61 14.79
N ASP A 53 16.45 -16.33 15.91
CA ASP A 53 15.46 -16.15 16.98
C ASP A 53 15.43 -14.74 17.57
N HIS A 54 16.58 -14.04 17.61
CA HIS A 54 16.66 -12.64 18.06
C HIS A 54 15.93 -11.64 17.14
N ARG A 55 15.48 -12.08 15.96
CA ARG A 55 14.63 -11.31 15.04
C ARG A 55 13.15 -11.66 15.17
N GLY A 56 12.81 -12.66 15.98
CA GLY A 56 11.44 -13.02 16.33
C GLY A 56 10.90 -12.21 17.50
N ALA A 57 9.57 -12.13 17.60
CA ALA A 57 8.89 -11.66 18.80
C ALA A 57 8.45 -12.87 19.63
N VAL A 58 8.49 -12.71 20.94
CA VAL A 58 7.87 -13.64 21.88
C VAL A 58 6.76 -12.88 22.59
N GLY A 59 5.56 -13.47 22.62
CA GLY A 59 4.42 -12.86 23.30
C GLY A 59 4.60 -12.81 24.82
N ALA A 60 3.54 -12.39 25.53
CA ALA A 60 3.51 -12.44 27.00
C ALA A 60 3.72 -13.88 27.54
N ASP A 61 3.31 -14.88 26.76
CA ASP A 61 3.66 -16.28 26.95
C ASP A 61 4.95 -16.61 26.19
N LYS A 62 5.97 -17.08 26.92
CA LYS A 62 7.28 -17.42 26.36
C LYS A 62 7.25 -18.55 25.33
N LEU A 63 6.20 -19.37 25.33
CA LEU A 63 6.01 -20.48 24.39
C LEU A 63 5.11 -20.10 23.20
N MET A 64 4.83 -18.81 23.02
CA MET A 64 4.00 -18.27 21.94
C MET A 64 4.85 -17.34 21.07
N GLY A 65 5.27 -17.85 19.91
CA GLY A 65 5.88 -17.04 18.84
C GLY A 65 4.87 -16.69 17.75
N ASP A 66 5.25 -15.80 16.83
CA ASP A 66 4.36 -15.30 15.77
C ASP A 66 4.29 -16.22 14.53
N GLY A 67 5.08 -17.29 14.52
CA GLY A 67 5.06 -18.35 13.53
C GLY A 67 6.40 -18.58 12.83
N ALA A 68 6.69 -19.83 12.52
CA ALA A 68 7.91 -20.25 11.86
C ALA A 68 7.67 -21.48 10.98
N GLY A 69 8.56 -21.72 10.02
CA GLY A 69 8.43 -22.86 9.13
C GLY A 69 9.60 -23.06 8.18
N ILE A 70 9.50 -24.16 7.44
CA ILE A 70 10.45 -24.60 6.43
C ILE A 70 9.71 -25.07 5.17
N LEU A 71 10.23 -24.69 4.00
CA LEU A 71 9.87 -25.23 2.69
C LEU A 71 11.03 -26.11 2.21
N ILE A 72 10.71 -27.33 1.81
CA ILE A 72 11.63 -28.30 1.22
C ILE A 72 11.04 -28.87 -0.07
N GLN A 73 11.87 -29.49 -0.90
CA GLN A 73 11.36 -30.40 -1.94
C GLN A 73 10.66 -31.60 -1.31
N VAL A 74 9.67 -32.17 -2.01
CA VAL A 74 8.94 -33.37 -1.58
C VAL A 74 9.92 -34.52 -1.26
N PRO A 75 9.95 -35.02 -0.01
CA PRO A 75 10.84 -36.11 0.40
C PRO A 75 10.25 -37.47 -0.02
N ASP A 76 10.33 -37.79 -1.33
CA ASP A 76 9.72 -38.99 -1.93
C ASP A 76 10.04 -40.28 -1.16
N HIS A 77 11.29 -40.48 -0.76
CA HIS A 77 11.73 -41.69 -0.06
C HIS A 77 10.94 -41.90 1.25
N LEU A 78 10.79 -40.85 2.07
CA LEU A 78 10.00 -40.91 3.30
C LEU A 78 8.53 -41.22 2.98
N TYR A 79 7.93 -40.45 2.08
CA TYR A 79 6.49 -40.57 1.79
C TYR A 79 6.12 -41.90 1.15
N ARG A 80 6.95 -42.40 0.22
CA ARG A 80 6.75 -43.68 -0.45
C ARG A 80 6.71 -44.84 0.53
N GLU A 81 7.65 -44.87 1.48
CA GLU A 81 7.67 -45.92 2.51
C GLU A 81 6.52 -45.78 3.51
N GLU A 82 6.16 -44.56 3.93
CA GLU A 82 5.03 -44.36 4.84
C GLU A 82 3.67 -44.70 4.20
N MET A 83 3.48 -44.37 2.92
CA MET A 83 2.25 -44.70 2.19
C MET A 83 2.18 -46.19 1.86
N ALA A 84 3.31 -46.84 1.60
CA ALA A 84 3.36 -48.30 1.40
C ALA A 84 2.92 -49.08 2.65
N LYS A 85 3.21 -48.57 3.86
CA LYS A 85 2.70 -49.15 5.13
C LYS A 85 1.17 -49.11 5.23
N GLN A 86 0.53 -48.19 4.51
CA GLN A 86 -0.93 -48.07 4.42
C GLN A 86 -1.52 -48.83 3.22
N GLY A 87 -0.70 -49.61 2.49
CA GLY A 87 -1.13 -50.33 1.30
C GLY A 87 -1.27 -49.47 0.04
N ILE A 88 -0.73 -48.25 0.05
CA ILE A 88 -0.82 -47.30 -1.08
C ILE A 88 0.54 -47.23 -1.79
N ALA A 89 0.57 -47.63 -3.05
CA ALA A 89 1.75 -47.49 -3.90
C ALA A 89 1.75 -46.11 -4.59
N LEU A 90 2.73 -45.27 -4.27
CA LEU A 90 2.87 -43.96 -4.91
C LEU A 90 3.42 -44.09 -6.34
N PRO A 91 2.92 -43.30 -7.32
CA PRO A 91 3.54 -43.14 -8.63
C PRO A 91 5.00 -42.65 -8.55
N PRO A 92 5.77 -42.69 -9.66
CA PRO A 92 7.10 -42.09 -9.71
C PRO A 92 7.10 -40.60 -9.30
N PRO A 93 8.23 -40.07 -8.76
CA PRO A 93 8.35 -38.65 -8.46
C PRO A 93 7.98 -37.77 -9.66
N GLY A 94 7.20 -36.71 -9.43
CA GLY A 94 6.68 -35.83 -10.49
C GLY A 94 5.38 -36.31 -11.15
N GLU A 95 4.94 -37.54 -10.88
CA GLU A 95 3.63 -38.06 -11.31
C GLU A 95 2.55 -38.02 -10.21
N TYR A 96 2.93 -37.57 -9.02
CA TYR A 96 2.00 -37.33 -7.91
C TYR A 96 2.33 -36.02 -7.19
N GLY A 97 1.30 -35.38 -6.64
CA GLY A 97 1.38 -34.21 -5.78
C GLY A 97 1.05 -34.52 -4.33
N VAL A 98 1.51 -33.66 -3.43
CA VAL A 98 1.20 -33.70 -2.00
C VAL A 98 0.58 -32.36 -1.59
N GLY A 99 -0.62 -32.41 -1.03
CA GLY A 99 -1.26 -31.27 -0.36
C GLY A 99 -1.04 -31.35 1.13
N MET A 100 -0.33 -30.39 1.74
CA MET A 100 -0.33 -30.18 3.19
C MET A 100 -1.60 -29.42 3.55
N ILE A 101 -2.44 -29.94 4.44
CA ILE A 101 -3.75 -29.38 4.77
C ILE A 101 -3.88 -29.18 6.27
N PHE A 102 -4.25 -27.96 6.66
CA PHE A 102 -4.73 -27.63 8.00
C PHE A 102 -6.24 -27.84 8.00
N LEU A 103 -6.72 -28.70 8.88
CA LEU A 103 -8.13 -29.07 8.99
C LEU A 103 -8.69 -28.64 10.35
N PRO A 104 -10.01 -28.36 10.42
CA PRO A 104 -10.68 -28.10 11.68
C PRO A 104 -10.52 -29.24 12.70
N LYS A 105 -10.49 -28.91 13.99
CA LYS A 105 -10.52 -29.92 15.06
C LYS A 105 -11.85 -30.65 15.15
N GLU A 106 -12.92 -29.89 14.93
CA GLU A 106 -14.30 -30.39 14.99
C GLU A 106 -14.53 -31.43 13.89
N HIS A 107 -14.98 -32.62 14.30
CA HIS A 107 -14.96 -33.81 13.46
C HIS A 107 -15.84 -33.70 12.20
N ALA A 108 -17.05 -33.15 12.33
CA ALA A 108 -17.97 -33.01 11.20
C ALA A 108 -17.45 -31.98 10.18
N SER A 109 -16.94 -30.84 10.65
CA SER A 109 -16.33 -29.81 9.80
C SER A 109 -15.10 -30.35 9.10
N ARG A 110 -14.28 -31.16 9.79
CA ARG A 110 -13.13 -31.85 9.19
C ARG A 110 -13.55 -32.77 8.05
N LEU A 111 -14.51 -33.67 8.30
CA LEU A 111 -15.00 -34.60 7.28
C LEU A 111 -15.59 -33.87 6.07
N ALA A 112 -16.33 -32.77 6.31
CA ALA A 112 -16.86 -31.95 5.22
C ALA A 112 -15.74 -31.32 4.37
N CYS A 113 -14.67 -30.81 5.01
CA CYS A 113 -13.52 -30.28 4.29
C CYS A 113 -12.80 -31.35 3.46
N GLU A 114 -12.60 -32.55 4.02
CA GLU A 114 -12.00 -33.68 3.31
C GLU A 114 -12.86 -34.09 2.10
N GLN A 115 -14.17 -34.23 2.28
CA GLN A 115 -15.09 -34.57 1.19
C GLN A 115 -15.08 -33.52 0.05
N GLU A 116 -15.05 -32.23 0.37
CA GLU A 116 -14.95 -31.19 -0.65
C GLU A 116 -13.60 -31.22 -1.38
N MET A 117 -12.51 -31.52 -0.67
CA MET A 117 -11.20 -31.73 -1.31
C MET A 117 -11.23 -32.91 -2.28
N GLU A 118 -11.77 -34.06 -1.85
CA GLU A 118 -11.89 -35.25 -2.71
C GLU A 118 -12.78 -35.01 -3.93
N ARG A 119 -13.86 -34.25 -3.76
CA ARG A 119 -14.72 -33.82 -4.87
C ARG A 119 -13.96 -32.94 -5.86
N ALA A 120 -13.17 -31.97 -5.38
CA ALA A 120 -12.38 -31.11 -6.24
C ALA A 120 -11.32 -31.90 -7.04
N ILE A 121 -10.63 -32.85 -6.38
CA ILE A 121 -9.66 -33.75 -7.04
C ILE A 121 -10.34 -34.52 -8.18
N LYS A 122 -11.49 -35.13 -7.90
CA LYS A 122 -12.25 -35.91 -8.89
C LYS A 122 -12.79 -35.03 -10.02
N ALA A 123 -13.27 -33.82 -9.71
CA ALA A 123 -13.80 -32.89 -10.69
C ALA A 123 -12.74 -32.42 -11.69
N GLU A 124 -11.49 -32.30 -11.24
CA GLU A 124 -10.34 -31.96 -12.10
C GLU A 124 -9.69 -33.19 -12.76
N GLY A 125 -10.34 -34.37 -12.69
CA GLY A 125 -9.90 -35.60 -13.35
C GLY A 125 -8.62 -36.21 -12.80
N GLN A 126 -8.18 -35.80 -11.59
CA GLN A 126 -6.99 -36.33 -10.94
C GLN A 126 -7.35 -37.50 -10.02
N VAL A 127 -6.35 -38.28 -9.61
CA VAL A 127 -6.54 -39.52 -8.84
C VAL A 127 -6.24 -39.28 -7.36
N LEU A 128 -7.22 -39.42 -6.49
CA LEU A 128 -6.97 -39.47 -5.05
C LEU A 128 -6.26 -40.79 -4.70
N LEU A 129 -5.01 -40.70 -4.24
CA LEU A 129 -4.23 -41.88 -3.82
C LEU A 129 -4.50 -42.23 -2.36
N GLY A 130 -4.64 -41.21 -1.51
CA GLY A 130 -5.01 -41.38 -0.11
C GLY A 130 -4.60 -40.21 0.78
N TRP A 131 -4.90 -40.35 2.06
CA TRP A 131 -4.59 -39.36 3.09
C TRP A 131 -3.60 -39.93 4.10
N ARG A 132 -2.71 -39.07 4.60
CA ARG A 132 -1.73 -39.39 5.63
C ARG A 132 -1.85 -38.40 6.77
N ASP A 133 -1.93 -38.88 8.00
CA ASP A 133 -1.79 -38.02 9.17
C ASP A 133 -0.32 -37.62 9.35
N VAL A 134 -0.06 -36.32 9.53
CA VAL A 134 1.31 -35.83 9.72
C VAL A 134 1.77 -36.17 11.13
N PRO A 135 2.88 -36.90 11.31
CA PRO A 135 3.36 -37.26 12.65
C PRO A 135 3.93 -36.02 13.35
N VAL A 136 3.31 -35.67 14.48
CA VAL A 136 3.70 -34.51 15.31
C VAL A 136 4.00 -34.91 16.74
N ASN A 137 4.91 -34.18 17.39
CA ASN A 137 5.27 -34.36 18.78
C ASN A 137 4.29 -33.63 19.72
N ARG A 138 3.28 -34.36 20.21
CA ARG A 138 2.27 -33.81 21.14
C ARG A 138 2.80 -33.58 22.56
N GLU A 139 3.91 -34.23 22.91
CA GLU A 139 4.56 -34.10 24.23
C GLU A 139 5.45 -32.86 24.32
N MET A 140 5.76 -32.21 23.18
CA MET A 140 6.55 -30.98 23.16
C MET A 140 5.85 -29.88 24.00
N PRO A 141 6.60 -29.17 24.87
CA PRO A 141 6.08 -28.00 25.57
C PRO A 141 5.57 -26.95 24.57
N MET A 142 4.31 -26.56 24.72
CA MET A 142 3.64 -25.62 23.84
C MET A 142 2.68 -24.77 24.67
N SER A 143 2.56 -23.49 24.32
CA SER A 143 1.57 -22.61 24.92
C SER A 143 0.17 -23.22 24.84
N PRO A 144 -0.65 -23.18 25.91
CA PRO A 144 -2.04 -23.62 25.87
C PRO A 144 -2.85 -22.95 24.76
N THR A 145 -2.58 -21.67 24.48
CA THR A 145 -3.24 -20.89 23.44
C THR A 145 -2.88 -21.38 22.04
N VAL A 146 -1.60 -21.66 21.81
CA VAL A 146 -1.14 -22.23 20.53
C VAL A 146 -1.77 -23.61 20.32
N ARG A 147 -1.80 -24.43 21.38
CA ARG A 147 -2.41 -25.76 21.37
C ARG A 147 -3.92 -25.70 21.13
N GLU A 148 -4.62 -24.68 21.62
CA GLU A 148 -6.04 -24.48 21.33
C GLU A 148 -6.30 -24.23 19.84
N LYS A 149 -5.46 -23.41 19.20
CA LYS A 149 -5.55 -23.07 17.77
C LYS A 149 -4.92 -24.10 16.82
N GLU A 150 -4.17 -25.07 17.35
CA GLU A 150 -3.47 -26.11 16.57
C GLU A 150 -4.41 -26.87 15.62
N PRO A 151 -4.27 -26.78 14.29
CA PRO A 151 -5.15 -27.49 13.37
C PRO A 151 -4.83 -29.00 13.35
N ILE A 152 -5.76 -29.79 12.81
CA ILE A 152 -5.46 -31.18 12.46
C ILE A 152 -4.64 -31.18 11.16
N LEU A 153 -3.43 -31.73 11.22
CA LEU A 153 -2.48 -31.72 10.11
C LEU A 153 -2.55 -33.02 9.33
N ARG A 154 -3.02 -32.95 8.08
CA ARG A 154 -3.06 -34.10 7.16
C ARG A 154 -2.44 -33.76 5.82
N GLN A 155 -1.89 -34.78 5.17
CA GLN A 155 -1.41 -34.72 3.80
C GLN A 155 -2.33 -35.52 2.88
N VAL A 156 -2.71 -34.92 1.75
CA VAL A 156 -3.43 -35.62 0.67
C VAL A 156 -2.48 -35.91 -0.48
N PHE A 157 -2.50 -37.15 -0.98
CA PHE A 157 -1.69 -37.60 -2.10
C PHE A 157 -2.55 -37.70 -3.35
N ILE A 158 -2.13 -37.03 -4.43
CA ILE A 158 -2.91 -36.87 -5.66
C ILE A 158 -2.06 -37.34 -6.83
N GLY A 159 -2.43 -38.44 -7.47
CA GLY A 159 -1.81 -38.93 -8.69
C GLY A 159 -2.33 -38.19 -9.91
N ARG A 160 -1.48 -38.07 -10.94
CA ARG A 160 -1.89 -37.48 -12.22
C ARG A 160 -3.01 -38.28 -12.89
N GLY A 161 -3.98 -37.56 -13.43
CA GLY A 161 -5.01 -38.11 -14.31
C GLY A 161 -4.45 -38.56 -15.67
N PRO A 162 -5.23 -39.31 -16.46
CA PRO A 162 -4.79 -39.82 -17.76
C PRO A 162 -4.42 -38.71 -18.77
N ASP A 163 -5.04 -37.54 -18.66
CA ASP A 163 -4.82 -36.40 -19.57
C ASP A 163 -3.61 -35.53 -19.17
N VAL A 164 -2.91 -35.87 -18.08
CA VAL A 164 -1.78 -35.10 -17.54
C VAL A 164 -0.46 -35.82 -17.81
N ILE A 165 0.28 -35.35 -18.81
CA ILE A 165 1.50 -36.03 -19.29
C ILE A 165 2.76 -35.46 -18.65
N VAL A 166 2.81 -34.15 -18.37
CA VAL A 166 3.99 -33.44 -17.87
C VAL A 166 3.76 -32.90 -16.45
N GLN A 167 4.83 -32.80 -15.68
CA GLN A 167 4.76 -32.35 -14.28
C GLN A 167 4.18 -30.93 -14.13
N ASP A 168 4.49 -29.99 -15.03
CA ASP A 168 3.92 -28.63 -14.98
C ASP A 168 2.40 -28.63 -15.16
N ALA A 169 1.85 -29.57 -15.94
CA ALA A 169 0.40 -29.71 -16.07
C ALA A 169 -0.23 -30.26 -14.78
N LEU A 170 0.48 -31.13 -14.05
CA LEU A 170 0.06 -31.58 -12.72
C LEU A 170 0.09 -30.43 -11.71
N GLU A 171 1.16 -29.62 -11.66
CA GLU A 171 1.22 -28.43 -10.79
C GLU A 171 0.01 -27.49 -11.01
N ARG A 172 -0.35 -27.22 -12.27
CA ARG A 172 -1.52 -26.39 -12.60
C ARG A 172 -2.83 -27.02 -12.10
N LYS A 173 -3.00 -28.33 -12.26
CA LYS A 173 -4.19 -29.02 -11.74
C LYS A 173 -4.24 -29.01 -10.22
N LEU A 174 -3.12 -29.19 -9.54
CA LEU A 174 -3.03 -29.05 -8.08
C LEU A 174 -3.40 -27.63 -7.61
N TYR A 175 -2.93 -26.60 -8.32
CA TYR A 175 -3.29 -25.21 -8.06
C TYR A 175 -4.81 -24.97 -8.19
N VAL A 176 -5.43 -25.47 -9.27
CA VAL A 176 -6.88 -25.38 -9.50
C VAL A 176 -7.67 -26.14 -8.43
N ILE A 177 -7.28 -27.39 -8.12
CA ILE A 177 -7.89 -28.20 -7.06
C ILE A 177 -7.85 -27.45 -5.73
N ARG A 178 -6.68 -26.91 -5.35
CA ARG A 178 -6.52 -26.16 -4.10
C ARG A 178 -7.47 -24.96 -4.03
N LYS A 179 -7.52 -24.14 -5.09
CA LYS A 179 -8.34 -22.91 -5.12
C LYS A 179 -9.83 -23.24 -5.12
N THR A 180 -10.26 -24.19 -5.95
CA THR A 180 -11.67 -24.61 -6.02
C THR A 180 -12.15 -25.27 -4.73
N ALA A 181 -11.35 -26.18 -4.13
CA ALA A 181 -11.66 -26.79 -2.85
C ALA A 181 -11.79 -25.73 -1.75
N SER A 182 -10.83 -24.81 -1.66
CA SER A 182 -10.85 -23.73 -0.66
C SER A 182 -12.09 -22.83 -0.80
N ALA A 183 -12.43 -22.45 -2.03
CA ALA A 183 -13.62 -21.64 -2.30
C ALA A 183 -14.92 -22.40 -1.94
N SER A 184 -15.02 -23.68 -2.28
CA SER A 184 -16.18 -24.51 -1.94
C SER A 184 -16.33 -24.71 -0.44
N ILE A 185 -15.23 -24.97 0.29
CA ILE A 185 -15.24 -25.13 1.75
C ILE A 185 -15.68 -23.84 2.44
N GLN A 186 -15.20 -22.67 2.00
CA GLN A 186 -15.65 -21.39 2.55
C GLN A 186 -17.14 -21.14 2.28
N ARG A 187 -17.65 -21.56 1.11
CA ARG A 187 -19.09 -21.45 0.76
C ARG A 187 -20.00 -22.34 1.62
N LEU A 188 -19.48 -23.39 2.25
CA LEU A 188 -20.25 -24.21 3.19
C LEU A 188 -20.67 -23.43 4.45
N LYS A 189 -19.98 -22.32 4.77
CA LYS A 189 -20.26 -21.47 5.95
C LYS A 189 -20.35 -22.26 7.26
N LEU A 190 -19.54 -23.31 7.41
CA LEU A 190 -19.45 -24.09 8.64
C LEU A 190 -18.85 -23.22 9.75
N LYS A 191 -19.24 -23.48 11.01
CA LYS A 191 -18.74 -22.75 12.19
C LYS A 191 -17.20 -22.69 12.22
N HIS A 192 -16.53 -23.78 11.84
CA HIS A 192 -15.08 -23.93 11.86
C HIS A 192 -14.43 -23.89 10.46
N SER A 193 -15.17 -23.49 9.42
CA SER A 193 -14.65 -23.48 8.03
C SER A 193 -13.42 -22.58 7.82
N LYS A 194 -13.24 -21.56 8.67
CA LYS A 194 -12.08 -20.65 8.63
C LYS A 194 -10.78 -21.28 9.13
N GLU A 195 -10.85 -22.41 9.84
CA GLU A 195 -9.66 -23.16 10.30
C GLU A 195 -9.01 -23.94 9.15
N TYR A 196 -9.73 -24.15 8.03
CA TYR A 196 -9.20 -24.82 6.85
C TYR A 196 -8.19 -23.93 6.12
N TYR A 197 -6.99 -24.45 5.87
CA TYR A 197 -5.96 -23.77 5.08
C TYR A 197 -5.03 -24.77 4.40
N VAL A 198 -4.48 -24.39 3.24
CA VAL A 198 -3.53 -25.23 2.49
C VAL A 198 -2.17 -24.54 2.44
N PRO A 199 -1.21 -24.89 3.31
CA PRO A 199 0.16 -24.38 3.24
C PRO A 199 0.83 -24.60 1.89
N SER A 200 0.70 -25.80 1.32
CA SER A 200 1.27 -26.16 0.02
C SER A 200 0.46 -27.26 -0.65
N MET A 201 0.40 -27.25 -1.98
CA MET A 201 -0.13 -28.36 -2.77
C MET A 201 0.66 -28.45 -4.08
N SER A 202 1.65 -29.33 -4.12
CA SER A 202 2.63 -29.40 -5.21
C SER A 202 3.21 -30.82 -5.34
N SER A 203 3.69 -31.16 -6.53
CA SER A 203 4.52 -32.33 -6.81
C SER A 203 6.02 -32.08 -6.60
N ARG A 204 6.40 -30.83 -6.32
CA ARG A 204 7.80 -30.39 -6.18
C ARG A 204 8.15 -30.04 -4.75
N THR A 205 7.31 -29.26 -4.08
CA THR A 205 7.61 -28.68 -2.77
C THR A 205 6.56 -29.05 -1.71
N VAL A 206 6.97 -29.00 -0.46
CA VAL A 206 6.08 -29.15 0.70
C VAL A 206 6.50 -28.17 1.79
N VAL A 207 5.52 -27.56 2.46
CA VAL A 207 5.74 -26.57 3.52
C VAL A 207 5.32 -27.15 4.87
N TYR A 208 6.25 -27.14 5.82
CA TYR A 208 6.04 -27.46 7.22
C TYR A 208 6.13 -26.17 8.03
N LYS A 209 4.99 -25.65 8.50
CA LYS A 209 4.91 -24.37 9.20
C LYS A 209 3.84 -24.37 10.26
N GLY A 210 3.96 -23.49 11.23
CA GLY A 210 2.93 -23.32 12.23
C GLY A 210 3.18 -22.15 13.15
N LEU A 211 2.28 -21.98 14.11
CA LEU A 211 2.43 -21.02 15.19
C LEU A 211 3.44 -21.56 16.22
N LEU A 212 4.70 -21.67 15.80
CA LEU A 212 5.80 -22.31 16.51
C LEU A 212 6.94 -21.31 16.69
N LEU A 213 7.71 -21.48 17.76
CA LEU A 213 9.03 -20.83 17.89
C LEU A 213 10.02 -21.41 16.88
N ALA A 214 11.10 -20.67 16.63
CA ALA A 214 12.13 -21.05 15.67
C ALA A 214 12.73 -22.44 15.93
N ASP A 215 13.02 -22.77 17.19
CA ASP A 215 13.58 -24.04 17.65
C ASP A 215 12.54 -25.18 17.72
N GLN A 216 11.26 -24.85 17.70
CA GLN A 216 10.18 -25.81 17.83
C GLN A 216 9.82 -26.50 16.50
N VAL A 217 10.10 -25.91 15.34
CA VAL A 217 9.69 -26.47 14.04
C VAL A 217 10.22 -27.88 13.82
N GLY A 218 11.53 -28.09 14.01
CA GLY A 218 12.17 -29.40 13.88
C GLY A 218 11.79 -30.39 14.98
N THR A 219 11.37 -29.89 16.14
CA THR A 219 10.96 -30.73 17.28
C THR A 219 9.51 -31.19 17.16
N TYR A 220 8.64 -30.32 16.62
CA TYR A 220 7.21 -30.56 16.46
C TYR A 220 6.91 -31.51 15.31
N TYR A 221 7.52 -31.31 14.13
CA TYR A 221 7.30 -32.17 12.96
C TYR A 221 8.29 -33.34 12.94
N LEU A 222 7.80 -34.55 13.26
CA LEU A 222 8.65 -35.74 13.35
C LEU A 222 9.24 -36.16 11.99
N ASP A 223 8.57 -35.81 10.88
CA ASP A 223 9.09 -36.01 9.52
C ASP A 223 10.46 -35.32 9.32
N LEU A 224 10.66 -34.15 9.93
CA LEU A 224 11.89 -33.37 9.77
C LEU A 224 13.08 -33.95 10.54
N GLN A 225 12.84 -34.90 11.45
CA GLN A 225 13.88 -35.64 12.18
C GLN A 225 14.26 -36.95 11.49
N ASP A 226 13.43 -37.42 10.55
CA ASP A 226 13.66 -38.66 9.84
C ASP A 226 14.76 -38.48 8.79
N LYS A 227 15.80 -39.32 8.83
CA LYS A 227 16.93 -39.27 7.89
C LYS A 227 16.52 -39.49 6.43
N ARG A 228 15.35 -40.10 6.18
CA ARG A 228 14.77 -40.28 4.84
C ARG A 228 14.18 -38.97 4.28
N CYS A 229 13.94 -37.97 5.14
CA CYS A 229 13.55 -36.63 4.73
C CYS A 229 14.75 -35.88 4.14
N ILE A 230 14.96 -36.07 2.83
CA ILE A 230 16.06 -35.47 2.08
C ILE A 230 15.56 -34.39 1.13
N SER A 231 16.35 -33.33 0.97
CA SER A 231 16.04 -32.24 0.05
C SER A 231 17.31 -31.61 -0.51
N ALA A 232 17.23 -31.02 -1.71
CA ALA A 232 18.34 -30.24 -2.28
C ALA A 232 18.30 -28.76 -1.86
N LEU A 233 17.18 -28.30 -1.29
CA LEU A 233 17.00 -26.97 -0.75
C LEU A 233 16.19 -27.01 0.55
N GLY A 234 16.45 -26.08 1.46
CA GLY A 234 15.65 -25.81 2.64
C GLY A 234 15.51 -24.30 2.84
N LEU A 235 14.31 -23.77 2.64
CA LEU A 235 13.98 -22.36 2.83
C LEU A 235 13.25 -22.19 4.15
N VAL A 236 13.80 -21.40 5.07
CA VAL A 236 13.22 -21.14 6.39
C VAL A 236 12.84 -19.69 6.58
N HIS A 237 11.88 -19.48 7.46
CA HIS A 237 11.46 -18.15 7.84
C HIS A 237 10.88 -18.13 9.26
N GLN A 238 11.23 -17.08 10.01
CA GLN A 238 10.62 -16.74 11.29
C GLN A 238 9.89 -15.41 11.19
N ARG A 239 8.60 -15.43 11.54
CA ARG A 239 7.73 -14.26 11.53
C ARG A 239 7.92 -13.43 12.80
N PHE A 240 7.90 -12.11 12.66
CA PHE A 240 7.59 -11.16 13.74
C PHE A 240 6.47 -10.28 13.22
N SER A 241 5.39 -10.16 13.99
CA SER A 241 4.22 -9.37 13.61
C SER A 241 3.95 -8.29 14.62
N THR A 242 3.35 -7.18 14.17
CA THR A 242 2.75 -6.21 15.07
C THR A 242 1.41 -6.68 15.64
N ASN A 243 0.96 -7.89 15.28
CA ASN A 243 -0.32 -8.42 15.69
C ASN A 243 -0.35 -8.94 17.14
N THR A 244 -1.49 -8.74 17.80
CA THR A 244 -1.79 -9.37 19.10
C THR A 244 -2.47 -10.73 18.95
N PHE A 245 -2.78 -11.17 17.71
CA PHE A 245 -3.57 -12.37 17.42
C PHE A 245 -2.89 -13.26 16.36
N PRO A 246 -1.82 -13.98 16.71
CA PRO A 246 -1.14 -14.79 15.72
C PRO A 246 -1.94 -16.06 15.40
N GLU A 247 -1.83 -16.51 14.14
CA GLU A 247 -2.63 -17.57 13.53
C GLU A 247 -1.74 -18.51 12.71
N TRP A 248 -2.04 -19.81 12.74
CA TRP A 248 -1.25 -20.85 12.06
C TRP A 248 -1.07 -20.61 10.54
N PRO A 249 -2.10 -20.19 9.77
CA PRO A 249 -1.96 -19.93 8.34
C PRO A 249 -0.99 -18.80 7.97
N LEU A 250 -0.79 -17.83 8.89
CA LEU A 250 0.03 -16.63 8.66
C LEU A 250 1.52 -16.90 8.81
N ALA A 251 1.93 -18.03 9.39
CA ALA A 251 3.32 -18.44 9.40
C ALA A 251 3.86 -18.54 7.97
N HIS A 252 5.16 -18.28 7.80
CA HIS A 252 5.89 -18.48 6.55
C HIS A 252 6.70 -19.79 6.60
N PRO A 253 7.26 -20.27 5.49
CA PRO A 253 7.09 -19.77 4.11
C PRO A 253 5.66 -19.87 3.56
N TYR A 254 5.40 -19.12 2.49
CA TYR A 254 4.24 -19.36 1.61
C TYR A 254 4.62 -20.38 0.52
N ARG A 255 3.85 -20.48 -0.57
CA ARG A 255 3.99 -21.58 -1.54
C ARG A 255 5.22 -21.43 -2.41
N TYR A 256 5.49 -20.19 -2.81
CA TYR A 256 6.63 -19.82 -3.64
C TYR A 256 7.61 -18.92 -2.90
N VAL A 257 7.16 -18.14 -1.91
CA VAL A 257 7.96 -17.07 -1.32
C VAL A 257 8.16 -17.19 0.19
N ALA A 258 9.30 -16.69 0.64
CA ALA A 258 9.51 -16.20 1.98
C ALA A 258 9.96 -14.74 1.90
N HIS A 259 9.24 -13.86 2.59
CA HIS A 259 9.41 -12.41 2.50
C HIS A 259 9.86 -11.84 3.84
N ASN A 260 11.01 -11.19 3.86
CA ASN A 260 11.41 -10.32 4.95
C ASN A 260 11.22 -8.86 4.52
N GLY A 261 10.20 -8.20 5.07
CA GLY A 261 9.86 -6.86 4.64
C GLY A 261 8.36 -6.58 4.71
N GLU A 262 7.96 -5.47 4.09
CA GLU A 262 6.59 -5.03 3.97
C GLU A 262 6.35 -4.48 2.55
N ILE A 263 5.23 -4.84 1.92
CA ILE A 263 4.83 -4.28 0.62
C ILE A 263 3.87 -3.10 0.85
N ASN A 264 4.41 -1.88 0.84
CA ASN A 264 3.65 -0.67 1.13
C ASN A 264 2.63 -0.28 0.04
N THR A 265 2.75 -0.85 -1.17
CA THR A 265 1.76 -0.66 -2.26
C THR A 265 0.70 -1.76 -2.33
N VAL A 266 0.66 -2.70 -1.38
CA VAL A 266 -0.22 -3.88 -1.44
C VAL A 266 -1.69 -3.53 -1.69
N LYS A 267 -2.21 -2.45 -1.10
CA LYS A 267 -3.61 -2.02 -1.33
C LYS A 267 -3.87 -1.70 -2.81
N GLY A 268 -2.98 -0.95 -3.44
CA GLY A 268 -3.04 -0.66 -4.88
C GLY A 268 -2.88 -1.92 -5.73
N ASN A 269 -1.89 -2.74 -5.42
CA ASN A 269 -1.63 -3.98 -6.16
C ASN A 269 -2.83 -4.94 -6.09
N TYR A 270 -3.45 -5.07 -4.92
CA TYR A 270 -4.67 -5.87 -4.72
C TYR A 270 -5.83 -5.30 -5.55
N ASN A 271 -6.08 -4.00 -5.49
CA ASN A 271 -7.15 -3.35 -6.24
C ASN A 271 -6.98 -3.52 -7.76
N TRP A 272 -5.77 -3.37 -8.26
CA TRP A 272 -5.46 -3.55 -9.68
C TRP A 272 -5.52 -5.01 -10.12
N MET A 273 -5.09 -5.96 -9.28
CA MET A 273 -5.30 -7.39 -9.54
C MET A 273 -6.78 -7.74 -9.58
N LYS A 274 -7.59 -7.21 -8.66
CA LYS A 274 -9.05 -7.36 -8.67
C LYS A 274 -9.68 -6.77 -9.93
N ALA A 275 -9.22 -5.59 -10.37
CA ALA A 275 -9.68 -4.95 -11.61
C ALA A 275 -9.40 -5.78 -12.88
N ARG A 276 -8.40 -6.69 -12.83
CA ARG A 276 -8.05 -7.60 -13.92
C ARG A 276 -8.88 -8.89 -13.92
N GLU A 277 -9.55 -9.22 -12.81
CA GLU A 277 -10.37 -10.42 -12.72
C GLU A 277 -11.52 -10.37 -13.74
N GLY A 278 -11.73 -11.46 -14.47
CA GLY A 278 -12.75 -11.56 -15.53
C GLY A 278 -12.32 -11.05 -16.91
N VAL A 279 -11.26 -10.23 -17.00
CA VAL A 279 -10.75 -9.69 -18.29
C VAL A 279 -9.50 -10.43 -18.77
N MET A 280 -8.69 -10.95 -17.84
CA MET A 280 -7.49 -11.71 -18.20
C MET A 280 -7.84 -12.98 -18.98
N SER A 281 -6.99 -13.32 -19.94
CA SER A 281 -7.02 -14.61 -20.63
C SER A 281 -5.62 -15.24 -20.61
N SER A 282 -5.55 -16.55 -20.44
CA SER A 282 -4.29 -17.29 -20.43
C SER A 282 -4.36 -18.43 -21.44
N PRO A 283 -3.43 -18.50 -22.40
CA PRO A 283 -3.33 -19.63 -23.33
C PRO A 283 -3.08 -20.97 -22.61
N VAL A 284 -2.46 -20.91 -21.43
CA VAL A 284 -2.01 -22.08 -20.68
C VAL A 284 -3.07 -22.56 -19.68
N LEU A 285 -3.68 -21.66 -18.92
CA LEU A 285 -4.74 -22.01 -17.96
C LEU A 285 -6.11 -22.18 -18.63
N GLY A 286 -6.34 -21.53 -19.78
CA GLY A 286 -7.58 -21.66 -20.55
C GLY A 286 -8.84 -21.44 -19.68
N GLN A 287 -9.75 -22.41 -19.70
CA GLN A 287 -11.01 -22.34 -18.94
C GLN A 287 -10.81 -22.48 -17.42
N ASP A 288 -9.67 -23.00 -16.96
CA ASP A 288 -9.39 -23.14 -15.53
C ASP A 288 -9.14 -21.79 -14.85
N LEU A 289 -8.76 -20.74 -15.61
CA LEU A 289 -8.51 -19.40 -15.07
C LEU A 289 -9.71 -18.84 -14.30
N ALA A 290 -10.93 -19.00 -14.85
CA ALA A 290 -12.14 -18.51 -14.20
C ALA A 290 -12.43 -19.20 -12.84
N LYS A 291 -11.93 -20.43 -12.66
CA LYS A 291 -12.09 -21.19 -11.40
C LYS A 291 -11.19 -20.66 -10.27
N LEU A 292 -10.19 -19.83 -10.60
CA LEU A 292 -9.20 -19.32 -9.65
C LEU A 292 -9.67 -18.06 -8.93
N TYR A 293 -10.70 -17.37 -9.43
CA TYR A 293 -11.18 -16.12 -8.87
C TYR A 293 -11.94 -16.32 -7.54
N PRO A 294 -11.77 -15.41 -6.55
CA PRO A 294 -10.82 -14.31 -6.55
C PRO A 294 -9.37 -14.82 -6.37
N ILE A 295 -8.40 -14.20 -7.03
CA ILE A 295 -6.99 -14.61 -6.97
C ILE A 295 -6.47 -14.47 -5.54
N SER A 296 -6.73 -13.32 -4.91
CA SER A 296 -6.45 -13.03 -3.51
C SER A 296 -7.74 -12.68 -2.78
N PHE A 297 -7.90 -13.16 -1.55
CA PHE A 297 -9.04 -12.78 -0.71
C PHE A 297 -8.76 -11.45 -0.01
N ALA A 298 -9.82 -10.66 0.25
CA ALA A 298 -9.69 -9.45 1.03
C ALA A 298 -9.18 -9.76 2.46
N GLY A 299 -8.25 -8.94 2.97
CA GLY A 299 -7.69 -9.10 4.32
C GLY A 299 -6.60 -10.16 4.45
N GLN A 300 -6.10 -10.72 3.35
CA GLN A 300 -4.86 -11.50 3.39
C GLN A 300 -3.65 -10.57 3.62
N SER A 301 -2.58 -11.11 4.22
CA SER A 301 -1.33 -10.37 4.38
C SER A 301 -0.75 -9.93 3.03
N ASP A 302 0.13 -8.95 3.09
CA ASP A 302 0.85 -8.44 1.94
C ASP A 302 1.61 -9.53 1.18
N THR A 303 2.31 -10.40 1.92
CA THR A 303 3.09 -11.51 1.39
C THR A 303 2.20 -12.58 0.78
N ALA A 304 1.06 -12.89 1.40
CA ALA A 304 0.11 -13.84 0.82
C ALA A 304 -0.44 -13.32 -0.52
N THR A 305 -0.69 -12.02 -0.62
CA THR A 305 -1.19 -11.38 -1.84
C THR A 305 -0.11 -11.41 -2.93
N PHE A 306 1.15 -11.18 -2.57
CA PHE A 306 2.30 -11.33 -3.48
C PHE A 306 2.47 -12.78 -3.96
N ASP A 307 2.46 -13.75 -3.04
CA ASP A 307 2.59 -15.18 -3.34
C ASP A 307 1.50 -15.65 -4.32
N ASN A 308 0.25 -15.25 -4.10
CA ASN A 308 -0.86 -15.60 -5.01
C ASN A 308 -0.67 -15.02 -6.42
N CYS A 309 -0.14 -13.79 -6.54
CA CYS A 309 0.14 -13.17 -7.83
C CYS A 309 1.31 -13.87 -8.53
N LEU A 310 2.40 -14.16 -7.81
CA LEU A 310 3.56 -14.88 -8.33
C LEU A 310 3.18 -16.29 -8.81
N GLU A 311 2.37 -17.01 -8.02
CA GLU A 311 1.85 -18.32 -8.39
C GLU A 311 0.98 -18.25 -9.64
N LEU A 312 0.10 -17.24 -9.77
CA LEU A 312 -0.70 -17.05 -10.98
C LEU A 312 0.17 -16.83 -12.22
N LEU A 313 1.17 -15.94 -12.15
CA LEU A 313 2.08 -15.65 -13.25
C LEU A 313 2.87 -16.90 -13.65
N THR A 314 3.40 -17.63 -12.67
CA THR A 314 4.17 -18.86 -12.90
C THR A 314 3.29 -19.95 -13.52
N MET A 315 2.07 -20.16 -13.00
CA MET A 315 1.11 -21.13 -13.53
C MET A 315 0.59 -20.78 -14.92
N ALA A 316 0.51 -19.48 -15.25
CA ALA A 316 0.20 -18.98 -16.58
C ALA A 316 1.34 -19.19 -17.59
N GLY A 317 2.54 -19.56 -17.13
CA GLY A 317 3.67 -19.99 -17.96
C GLY A 317 4.86 -19.03 -18.01
N TYR A 318 4.88 -17.97 -17.19
CA TYR A 318 6.09 -17.17 -17.04
C TYR A 318 7.18 -17.97 -16.28
N PRO A 319 8.46 -17.90 -16.70
CA PRO A 319 9.55 -18.30 -15.83
C PRO A 319 9.49 -17.54 -14.50
N ILE A 320 9.73 -18.21 -13.38
CA ILE A 320 9.61 -17.59 -12.05
C ILE A 320 10.51 -16.35 -11.90
N SER A 321 11.72 -16.37 -12.47
CA SER A 321 12.62 -15.22 -12.50
C SER A 321 12.04 -14.03 -13.26
N GLN A 322 11.37 -14.27 -14.39
CA GLN A 322 10.67 -13.23 -15.15
C GLN A 322 9.49 -12.66 -14.36
N ALA A 323 8.67 -13.52 -13.74
CA ALA A 323 7.54 -13.09 -12.93
C ALA A 323 7.99 -12.19 -11.77
N VAL A 324 9.07 -12.57 -11.07
CA VAL A 324 9.66 -11.74 -10.01
C VAL A 324 10.21 -10.41 -10.57
N MET A 325 10.88 -10.41 -11.73
CA MET A 325 11.35 -9.17 -12.37
C MET A 325 10.21 -8.24 -12.82
N MET A 326 9.03 -8.79 -13.13
CA MET A 326 7.83 -8.01 -13.45
C MET A 326 7.21 -7.40 -12.19
N MET A 327 7.15 -8.15 -11.10
CA MET A 327 6.57 -7.71 -9.83
C MET A 327 7.47 -6.71 -9.08
N ILE A 328 8.79 -6.94 -9.09
CA ILE A 328 9.81 -6.11 -8.43
C ILE A 328 10.84 -5.67 -9.49
N PRO A 329 10.48 -4.72 -10.37
CA PRO A 329 11.38 -4.24 -11.41
C PRO A 329 12.51 -3.38 -10.84
N GLU A 330 13.67 -3.40 -11.52
CA GLU A 330 14.75 -2.44 -11.27
C GLU A 330 14.27 -1.01 -11.56
N PRO A 331 14.80 0.02 -10.87
CA PRO A 331 14.57 1.40 -11.27
C PRO A 331 15.19 1.64 -12.67
N TRP A 332 14.34 1.84 -13.68
CA TRP A 332 14.75 1.82 -15.11
C TRP A 332 14.55 3.17 -15.80
N GLU A 333 13.61 3.98 -15.31
CA GLU A 333 13.11 5.20 -15.92
C GLU A 333 14.19 6.28 -16.01
N GLN A 334 14.91 6.50 -14.90
CA GLN A 334 15.97 7.51 -14.79
C GLN A 334 17.39 6.91 -14.85
N HIS A 335 17.53 5.60 -15.10
CA HIS A 335 18.81 4.90 -15.07
C HIS A 335 19.59 5.06 -16.39
N ALA A 336 20.31 6.18 -16.53
CA ALA A 336 20.99 6.56 -17.78
C ALA A 336 21.93 5.49 -18.37
N THR A 337 22.63 4.72 -17.54
CA THR A 337 23.64 3.73 -17.95
C THR A 337 23.09 2.30 -18.14
N MET A 338 21.77 2.10 -18.07
CA MET A 338 21.16 0.78 -18.24
C MET A 338 21.23 0.34 -19.71
N ASP A 339 21.47 -0.95 -19.97
CA ASP A 339 21.39 -1.49 -21.34
C ASP A 339 20.00 -1.17 -21.95
N PRO A 340 19.93 -0.58 -23.17
CA PRO A 340 18.66 -0.17 -23.76
C PRO A 340 17.65 -1.30 -23.97
N ARG A 341 18.10 -2.54 -24.18
CA ARG A 341 17.20 -3.70 -24.34
C ARG A 341 16.59 -4.08 -23.00
N ARG A 342 17.38 -4.01 -21.91
CA ARG A 342 16.86 -4.19 -20.55
C ARG A 342 15.86 -3.10 -20.17
N ARG A 343 16.16 -1.84 -20.49
CA ARG A 343 15.21 -0.73 -20.28
C ARG A 343 13.89 -1.00 -21.02
N ALA A 344 13.96 -1.39 -22.30
CA ALA A 344 12.79 -1.72 -23.09
C ALA A 344 11.99 -2.91 -22.52
N PHE A 345 12.66 -3.91 -21.94
CA PHE A 345 11.99 -5.01 -21.23
C PHE A 345 11.17 -4.49 -20.04
N TYR A 346 11.73 -3.64 -19.19
CA TYR A 346 10.99 -3.11 -18.03
C TYR A 346 9.86 -2.17 -18.45
N GLU A 347 10.12 -1.26 -19.39
CA GLU A 347 9.09 -0.36 -19.96
C GLU A 347 7.92 -1.16 -20.56
N TYR A 348 8.20 -2.28 -21.22
CA TYR A 348 7.16 -3.14 -21.77
C TYR A 348 6.26 -3.76 -20.70
N HIS A 349 6.82 -4.19 -19.57
CA HIS A 349 6.04 -4.84 -18.50
C HIS A 349 5.43 -3.83 -17.52
N ALA A 350 5.96 -2.61 -17.39
CA ALA A 350 5.42 -1.56 -16.53
C ALA A 350 3.96 -1.20 -16.86
N ALA A 351 3.56 -1.28 -18.12
CA ALA A 351 2.16 -1.06 -18.52
C ALA A 351 1.23 -2.23 -18.15
N MET A 352 1.77 -3.43 -17.90
CA MET A 352 1.01 -4.64 -17.59
C MET A 352 0.82 -4.82 -16.09
N LEU A 353 1.86 -4.56 -15.31
CA LEU A 353 1.90 -4.79 -13.87
C LEU A 353 2.63 -3.64 -13.18
N GLU A 354 1.92 -3.01 -12.25
CA GLU A 354 2.47 -2.02 -11.34
C GLU A 354 3.50 -2.64 -10.38
N PRO A 355 4.60 -1.94 -10.04
CA PRO A 355 5.58 -2.41 -9.08
C PRO A 355 4.98 -2.67 -7.69
N TRP A 356 5.34 -3.82 -7.12
CA TRP A 356 5.08 -4.20 -5.74
C TRP A 356 6.21 -3.65 -4.86
N ASP A 357 6.04 -2.40 -4.45
CA ASP A 357 7.01 -1.60 -3.72
C ASP A 357 6.94 -1.82 -2.21
N GLY A 358 8.03 -1.43 -1.54
CA GLY A 358 8.23 -1.51 -0.10
C GLY A 358 9.53 -2.22 0.25
N PRO A 359 10.01 -2.14 1.49
CA PRO A 359 11.20 -2.87 1.91
C PRO A 359 11.00 -4.36 1.71
N ALA A 360 11.83 -5.03 0.92
CA ALA A 360 11.65 -6.45 0.67
C ALA A 360 12.98 -7.16 0.42
N SER A 361 13.19 -8.26 1.14
CA SER A 361 14.08 -9.34 0.73
C SER A 361 13.22 -10.56 0.46
N ILE A 362 12.95 -10.81 -0.82
CA ILE A 362 12.13 -11.93 -1.27
C ILE A 362 13.05 -13.08 -1.64
N VAL A 363 12.90 -14.21 -0.97
CA VAL A 363 13.44 -15.50 -1.42
C VAL A 363 12.29 -16.27 -2.06
N PHE A 364 12.51 -16.78 -3.26
CA PHE A 364 11.49 -17.47 -4.05
C PHE A 364 11.99 -18.82 -4.59
N THR A 365 11.10 -19.79 -4.74
CA THR A 365 11.41 -21.09 -5.33
C THR A 365 10.18 -21.76 -5.90
N ASP A 366 10.34 -22.48 -7.01
CA ASP A 366 9.36 -23.42 -7.56
C ASP A 366 9.76 -24.90 -7.32
N GLY A 367 10.80 -25.12 -6.52
CA GLY A 367 11.41 -26.42 -6.26
C GLY A 367 12.47 -26.87 -7.28
N ARG A 368 12.57 -26.22 -8.45
CA ARG A 368 13.62 -26.46 -9.47
C ARG A 368 14.70 -25.39 -9.39
N GLN A 369 14.28 -24.15 -9.18
CA GLN A 369 15.13 -23.00 -8.99
C GLN A 369 14.88 -22.40 -7.61
N ILE A 370 15.92 -21.81 -7.02
CA ILE A 370 15.80 -20.97 -5.84
C ILE A 370 16.54 -19.66 -6.09
N GLY A 371 15.86 -18.55 -5.82
CA GLY A 371 16.39 -17.23 -6.06
C GLY A 371 16.06 -16.26 -4.94
N ALA A 372 16.73 -15.12 -4.97
CA ALA A 372 16.44 -14.01 -4.09
C ALA A 372 16.55 -12.69 -4.85
N THR A 373 15.67 -11.75 -4.53
CA THR A 373 15.77 -10.35 -4.99
C THR A 373 15.55 -9.42 -3.80
N LEU A 374 16.15 -8.23 -3.88
CA LEU A 374 15.77 -7.12 -3.02
C LEU A 374 14.73 -6.25 -3.72
N ASP A 375 14.06 -5.42 -2.94
CA ASP A 375 13.31 -4.28 -3.45
C ASP A 375 14.23 -3.29 -4.20
N ARG A 376 13.60 -2.37 -4.93
CA ARG A 376 14.29 -1.36 -5.75
C ARG A 376 15.30 -0.50 -4.98
N ASN A 377 15.09 -0.29 -3.69
CA ASN A 377 15.92 0.54 -2.82
C ASN A 377 16.90 -0.31 -1.99
N GLY A 378 16.69 -1.63 -1.92
CA GLY A 378 17.47 -2.57 -1.12
C GLY A 378 17.41 -2.26 0.37
N LEU A 379 16.20 -2.07 0.89
CA LEU A 379 15.94 -1.65 2.26
C LEU A 379 16.06 -2.79 3.27
N ARG A 380 16.22 -4.04 2.80
CA ARG A 380 16.39 -5.24 3.65
C ARG A 380 17.71 -5.95 3.39
N PRO A 381 18.36 -6.50 4.44
CA PRO A 381 19.64 -7.18 4.29
C PRO A 381 19.48 -8.59 3.72
N SER A 382 20.39 -8.96 2.83
CA SER A 382 20.50 -10.32 2.28
C SER A 382 21.98 -10.63 2.03
N ARG A 383 22.50 -11.64 2.71
CA ARG A 383 23.91 -12.08 2.68
C ARG A 383 23.97 -13.53 2.24
N TYR A 384 24.99 -13.89 1.47
CA TYR A 384 25.21 -15.28 1.09
C TYR A 384 26.68 -15.68 1.16
N CYS A 385 26.91 -16.97 1.41
CA CYS A 385 28.22 -17.60 1.25
C CYS A 385 28.12 -18.86 0.40
N VAL A 386 29.14 -19.06 -0.43
CA VAL A 386 29.31 -20.24 -1.31
C VAL A 386 30.52 -21.01 -0.82
N THR A 387 30.39 -22.33 -0.70
CA THR A 387 31.47 -23.23 -0.27
C THR A 387 32.09 -23.99 -1.43
N ASP A 388 33.22 -24.64 -1.19
CA ASP A 388 33.96 -25.46 -2.16
C ASP A 388 33.30 -26.82 -2.45
N ASP A 389 32.39 -27.25 -1.57
CA ASP A 389 31.51 -28.41 -1.72
C ASP A 389 30.11 -28.05 -2.28
N ASP A 390 30.02 -26.98 -3.08
CA ASP A 390 28.82 -26.57 -3.84
C ASP A 390 27.58 -26.22 -2.98
N PHE A 391 27.73 -25.97 -1.68
CA PHE A 391 26.66 -25.43 -0.86
C PHE A 391 26.56 -23.92 -0.99
N VAL A 392 25.32 -23.42 -1.00
CA VAL A 392 25.02 -22.01 -0.84
C VAL A 392 24.13 -21.81 0.36
N ILE A 393 24.57 -20.93 1.24
CA ILE A 393 23.84 -20.49 2.42
C ILE A 393 23.53 -19.02 2.22
N MET A 394 22.26 -18.66 2.29
CA MET A 394 21.80 -17.28 2.28
C MET A 394 20.98 -17.01 3.52
N GLY A 395 21.13 -15.82 4.09
CA GLY A 395 20.33 -15.39 5.21
C GLY A 395 20.19 -13.87 5.26
N SER A 396 19.25 -13.43 6.08
CA SER A 396 19.13 -12.02 6.48
C SER A 396 20.40 -11.53 7.19
N GLU A 397 21.16 -12.45 7.80
CA GLU A 397 22.44 -12.22 8.46
C GLU A 397 23.50 -13.22 7.97
N ALA A 398 24.77 -12.86 8.07
CA ALA A 398 25.87 -13.70 7.58
C ALA A 398 26.26 -14.82 8.57
N GLY A 399 26.00 -14.65 9.86
CA GLY A 399 26.41 -15.58 10.93
C GLY A 399 25.44 -16.74 11.18
N VAL A 400 24.56 -17.06 10.23
CA VAL A 400 23.47 -18.02 10.44
C VAL A 400 23.91 -19.48 10.52
N LEU A 401 25.11 -19.82 10.03
CA LEU A 401 25.71 -21.15 10.18
C LEU A 401 27.22 -21.07 10.42
N PRO A 402 27.79 -21.97 11.25
CA PRO A 402 29.23 -22.02 11.51
C PRO A 402 29.97 -22.75 10.37
N ILE A 403 30.19 -22.07 9.24
CA ILE A 403 30.94 -22.62 8.10
C ILE A 403 32.44 -22.40 8.32
N PRO A 404 33.30 -23.44 8.23
CA PRO A 404 34.75 -23.28 8.32
C PRO A 404 35.27 -22.34 7.23
N GLU A 405 36.04 -21.30 7.60
CA GLU A 405 36.56 -20.30 6.65
C GLU A 405 37.32 -20.92 5.47
N ALA A 406 38.03 -22.03 5.71
CA ALA A 406 38.79 -22.74 4.67
C ALA A 406 37.92 -23.32 3.55
N LYS A 407 36.63 -23.56 3.80
CA LYS A 407 35.68 -24.05 2.79
C LYS A 407 35.05 -22.93 1.97
N ILE A 408 35.19 -21.67 2.39
CA ILE A 408 34.39 -20.57 1.84
C ILE A 408 35.06 -20.02 0.58
N VAL A 409 34.42 -20.23 -0.56
CA VAL A 409 34.84 -19.72 -1.86
C VAL A 409 34.45 -18.25 -2.02
N ARG A 410 33.27 -17.86 -1.55
CA ARG A 410 32.76 -16.49 -1.67
C ARG A 410 31.85 -16.12 -0.50
N LYS A 411 32.01 -14.90 0.03
CA LYS A 411 31.03 -14.22 0.90
C LYS A 411 30.62 -12.92 0.23
N TRP A 412 29.33 -12.67 0.09
CA TRP A 412 28.84 -11.44 -0.54
C TRP A 412 27.46 -11.01 0.00
N ARG A 413 26.92 -9.94 -0.58
CA ARG A 413 25.58 -9.44 -0.29
C ARG A 413 24.78 -9.29 -1.58
N LEU A 414 23.45 -9.41 -1.47
CA LEU A 414 22.56 -9.01 -2.56
C LEU A 414 22.53 -7.47 -2.65
N GLN A 415 22.45 -6.95 -3.86
CA GLN A 415 22.44 -5.51 -4.14
C GLN A 415 21.08 -5.11 -4.69
N PRO A 416 20.62 -3.86 -4.46
CA PRO A 416 19.38 -3.36 -5.04
C PRO A 416 19.35 -3.60 -6.55
N GLY A 417 18.22 -4.08 -7.06
CA GLY A 417 18.02 -4.40 -8.47
C GLY A 417 18.71 -5.66 -8.98
N LYS A 418 19.61 -6.30 -8.22
CA LYS A 418 20.27 -7.56 -8.62
C LYS A 418 19.45 -8.79 -8.19
N MET A 419 19.36 -9.77 -9.07
CA MET A 419 18.76 -11.08 -8.79
C MET A 419 19.85 -12.11 -8.53
N PHE A 420 19.66 -12.88 -7.46
CA PHE A 420 20.41 -14.08 -7.16
C PHE A 420 19.58 -15.28 -7.62
N LEU A 421 20.17 -16.22 -8.37
CA LEU A 421 19.44 -17.38 -8.88
C LEU A 421 20.34 -18.63 -8.94
N ILE A 422 19.85 -19.74 -8.38
CA ILE A 422 20.43 -21.08 -8.52
C ILE A 422 19.42 -21.94 -9.26
N ASP A 423 19.87 -22.59 -10.32
CA ASP A 423 19.10 -23.60 -11.03
C ASP A 423 19.65 -24.98 -10.69
N LEU A 424 18.87 -25.74 -9.91
CA LEU A 424 19.27 -27.03 -9.37
C LEU A 424 19.29 -28.13 -10.45
N GLU A 425 18.59 -27.94 -11.56
CA GLU A 425 18.57 -28.88 -12.67
C GLU A 425 19.72 -28.65 -13.64
N GLN A 426 20.06 -27.38 -13.91
CA GLN A 426 21.28 -27.02 -14.65
C GLN A 426 22.55 -27.22 -13.81
N GLY A 427 22.40 -27.32 -12.49
CA GLY A 427 23.49 -27.56 -11.55
C GLY A 427 24.45 -26.38 -11.42
N ARG A 428 23.95 -25.14 -11.51
CA ARG A 428 24.79 -23.92 -11.48
C ARG A 428 24.06 -22.71 -10.91
N MET A 429 24.83 -21.77 -10.40
CA MET A 429 24.38 -20.41 -10.14
C MET A 429 24.35 -19.63 -11.47
N ILE A 430 23.23 -18.94 -11.74
CA ILE A 430 23.07 -18.12 -12.94
C ILE A 430 23.36 -16.67 -12.57
N ASP A 431 24.24 -16.01 -13.33
CA ASP A 431 24.59 -14.61 -13.08
C ASP A 431 23.43 -13.67 -13.39
N ASP A 432 23.29 -12.58 -12.64
CA ASP A 432 22.28 -11.55 -12.83
C ASP A 432 22.23 -11.03 -14.28
N GLU A 433 23.40 -10.78 -14.87
CA GLU A 433 23.51 -10.26 -16.23
C GLU A 433 23.03 -11.27 -17.26
N GLU A 434 23.29 -12.56 -17.03
CA GLU A 434 22.86 -13.66 -17.89
C GLU A 434 21.33 -13.82 -17.84
N VAL A 435 20.74 -13.85 -16.64
CA VAL A 435 19.27 -13.95 -16.46
C VAL A 435 18.58 -12.81 -17.19
N LYS A 436 19.00 -11.57 -16.91
CA LYS A 436 18.34 -10.38 -17.46
C LYS A 436 18.58 -10.22 -18.95
N SER A 437 19.79 -10.50 -19.43
CA SER A 437 20.07 -10.46 -20.87
C SER A 437 19.26 -11.51 -21.62
N THR A 438 19.14 -12.73 -21.09
CA THR A 438 18.34 -13.78 -21.73
C THR A 438 16.88 -13.35 -21.84
N LEU A 439 16.30 -12.83 -20.76
CA LEU A 439 14.91 -12.36 -20.74
C LEU A 439 14.71 -11.11 -21.63
N ALA A 440 15.60 -10.12 -21.56
CA ALA A 440 15.52 -8.90 -22.37
C ALA A 440 15.73 -9.15 -23.88
N ASN A 441 16.40 -10.24 -24.26
CA ASN A 441 16.57 -10.65 -25.66
C ASN A 441 15.53 -11.71 -26.11
N SER A 442 14.64 -12.18 -25.22
CA SER A 442 13.64 -13.21 -25.57
C SER A 442 12.64 -12.75 -26.62
N LYS A 443 12.38 -11.43 -26.68
CA LYS A 443 11.49 -10.78 -27.64
C LYS A 443 12.09 -9.45 -28.08
N PRO A 444 11.71 -8.90 -29.26
CA PRO A 444 12.24 -7.62 -29.75
C PRO A 444 11.58 -6.42 -29.04
N TYR A 445 11.71 -6.35 -27.71
CA TYR A 445 11.02 -5.35 -26.88
C TYR A 445 11.28 -3.92 -27.32
N LYS A 446 12.51 -3.58 -27.71
CA LYS A 446 12.86 -2.24 -28.20
C LYS A 446 12.01 -1.85 -29.42
N GLN A 447 11.93 -2.73 -30.40
CA GLN A 447 11.14 -2.50 -31.61
C GLN A 447 9.63 -2.44 -31.29
N TRP A 448 9.16 -3.25 -30.36
CA TRP A 448 7.77 -3.20 -29.90
C TRP A 448 7.45 -1.87 -29.22
N ILE A 449 8.30 -1.39 -28.32
CA ILE A 449 8.11 -0.08 -27.69
C ILE A 449 8.09 1.04 -28.74
N GLU A 450 9.06 1.06 -29.66
CA GLU A 450 9.13 2.08 -30.73
C GLU A 450 7.88 2.09 -31.62
N ASN A 451 7.28 0.93 -31.89
CA ASN A 451 6.10 0.82 -32.76
C ASN A 451 4.76 1.03 -32.04
N LEU A 452 4.70 0.83 -30.72
CA LEU A 452 3.45 0.76 -29.96
C LEU A 452 3.25 1.95 -29.03
N ARG A 453 4.34 2.57 -28.58
CA ARG A 453 4.30 3.69 -27.66
C ARG A 453 3.98 4.96 -28.42
N ILE A 454 2.94 5.63 -27.95
CA ILE A 454 2.57 6.96 -28.35
C ILE A 454 2.85 7.84 -27.15
N LYS A 455 3.92 8.63 -27.20
CA LYS A 455 4.20 9.64 -26.18
C LYS A 455 3.39 10.86 -26.49
N LEU A 456 2.60 11.34 -25.53
CA LEU A 456 1.77 12.52 -25.74
C LEU A 456 2.61 13.76 -26.08
N ASP A 457 3.81 13.86 -25.49
CA ASP A 457 4.79 14.92 -25.73
C ASP A 457 5.23 14.97 -27.22
N ASP A 458 5.31 13.81 -27.88
CA ASP A 458 5.78 13.66 -29.27
C ASP A 458 4.67 13.87 -30.31
N VAL A 459 3.40 13.97 -29.88
CA VAL A 459 2.27 14.20 -30.80
C VAL A 459 2.24 15.67 -31.21
N GLU A 460 2.38 15.93 -32.52
CA GLU A 460 2.27 17.28 -33.09
C GLU A 460 0.81 17.73 -33.13
N GLY A 461 0.49 18.77 -32.35
CA GLY A 461 -0.84 19.35 -32.31
C GLY A 461 -0.89 20.49 -31.29
N ALA A 462 -1.42 21.63 -31.72
CA ALA A 462 -1.80 22.73 -30.84
C ALA A 462 -3.31 22.91 -31.01
N GLY A 463 -4.06 22.73 -29.92
CA GLY A 463 -5.48 23.04 -29.90
C GLY A 463 -5.73 24.23 -29.00
N GLU A 464 -6.66 25.09 -29.40
CA GLU A 464 -7.13 26.17 -28.53
C GLU A 464 -7.97 25.56 -27.40
N ALA A 465 -7.69 25.99 -26.17
CA ALA A 465 -8.51 25.61 -25.04
C ALA A 465 -9.96 26.10 -25.26
N PRO A 466 -10.98 25.28 -24.96
CA PRO A 466 -12.37 25.71 -25.11
C PRO A 466 -12.63 26.93 -24.22
N ALA A 467 -13.00 28.06 -24.82
CA ALA A 467 -13.33 29.27 -24.09
C ALA A 467 -14.60 29.05 -23.26
N SER A 468 -14.55 29.43 -21.98
CA SER A 468 -15.75 29.45 -21.13
C SER A 468 -16.53 30.74 -21.36
N ALA A 469 -17.86 30.64 -21.42
CA ALA A 469 -18.75 31.80 -21.42
C ALA A 469 -18.88 32.44 -20.02
N VAL A 470 -18.39 31.78 -18.98
CA VAL A 470 -18.40 32.24 -17.59
C VAL A 470 -17.07 32.92 -17.26
N SER A 471 -17.11 34.03 -16.52
CA SER A 471 -15.92 34.77 -16.15
C SER A 471 -14.93 33.89 -15.36
N LEU A 472 -13.64 34.24 -15.39
CA LEU A 472 -12.62 33.53 -14.61
C LEU A 472 -12.92 33.62 -13.10
N LEU A 473 -13.34 34.79 -12.62
CA LEU A 473 -13.64 35.05 -11.21
C LEU A 473 -14.80 34.17 -10.72
N ASP A 474 -15.92 34.13 -11.44
CA ASP A 474 -17.09 33.35 -11.01
C ASP A 474 -16.76 31.85 -10.97
N ARG A 475 -15.95 31.35 -11.93
CA ARG A 475 -15.48 29.97 -11.92
C ARG A 475 -14.56 29.69 -10.73
N GLN A 476 -13.60 30.57 -10.46
CA GLN A 476 -12.74 30.47 -9.28
C GLN A 476 -13.57 30.40 -7.99
N GLN A 477 -14.58 31.26 -7.84
CA GLN A 477 -15.48 31.25 -6.69
C GLN A 477 -16.34 29.98 -6.61
N ALA A 478 -16.85 29.49 -7.75
CA ALA A 478 -17.67 28.28 -7.80
C ALA A 478 -16.90 27.03 -7.36
N PHE A 479 -15.57 27.02 -7.53
CA PHE A 479 -14.66 25.97 -7.04
C PHE A 479 -13.94 26.34 -5.73
N GLY A 480 -14.36 27.42 -5.07
CA GLY A 480 -13.91 27.81 -3.73
C GLY A 480 -12.46 28.28 -3.67
N TYR A 481 -11.94 28.92 -4.71
CA TYR A 481 -10.62 29.54 -4.69
C TYR A 481 -10.64 30.75 -3.77
N THR A 482 -9.57 30.92 -3.00
CA THR A 482 -9.38 32.07 -2.12
C THR A 482 -8.15 32.88 -2.51
N GLN A 483 -8.06 34.10 -1.97
CA GLN A 483 -6.84 34.90 -2.08
C GLN A 483 -5.63 34.22 -1.43
N GLU A 484 -5.84 33.39 -0.40
CA GLU A 484 -4.76 32.61 0.22
C GLU A 484 -4.23 31.50 -0.68
N ASP A 485 -5.10 30.81 -1.40
CA ASP A 485 -4.69 29.77 -2.34
C ASP A 485 -3.75 30.36 -3.40
N ILE A 486 -4.11 31.55 -3.93
CA ILE A 486 -3.27 32.26 -4.90
C ILE A 486 -1.95 32.69 -4.26
N LYS A 487 -2.01 33.36 -3.10
CA LYS A 487 -0.85 34.00 -2.49
C LYS A 487 0.15 33.00 -1.89
N PHE A 488 -0.32 32.04 -1.12
CA PHE A 488 0.52 31.14 -0.33
C PHE A 488 0.86 29.83 -1.07
N LEU A 489 0.04 29.41 -2.04
CA LEU A 489 0.23 28.14 -2.73
C LEU A 489 0.64 28.35 -4.19
N MET A 490 -0.21 28.97 -4.99
CA MET A 490 0.00 29.05 -6.45
C MET A 490 1.15 29.99 -6.82
N SER A 491 1.29 31.14 -6.16
CA SER A 491 2.35 32.12 -6.47
C SER A 491 3.76 31.55 -6.22
N PRO A 492 4.07 30.90 -5.08
CA PRO A 492 5.36 30.22 -4.90
C PRO A 492 5.62 29.12 -5.94
N MET A 493 4.60 28.32 -6.26
CA MET A 493 4.72 27.25 -7.27
C MET A 493 5.04 27.82 -8.66
N ALA A 494 4.42 28.93 -9.05
CA ALA A 494 4.69 29.61 -10.30
C ALA A 494 6.09 30.22 -10.36
N GLN A 495 6.59 30.77 -9.25
CA GLN A 495 7.89 31.46 -9.21
C GLN A 495 9.07 30.49 -9.11
N ALA A 496 9.05 29.62 -8.09
CA ALA A 496 10.18 28.77 -7.76
C ALA A 496 10.10 27.37 -8.40
N GLY A 497 8.91 26.96 -8.87
CA GLY A 497 8.68 25.57 -9.26
C GLY A 497 8.74 24.61 -8.07
N GLU A 498 8.39 25.10 -6.89
CA GLU A 498 8.36 24.40 -5.61
C GLU A 498 7.12 24.84 -4.82
N GLU A 499 6.59 23.95 -3.98
CA GLU A 499 5.42 24.27 -3.15
C GLU A 499 5.74 25.38 -2.12
N GLY A 500 4.69 26.09 -1.69
CA GLY A 500 4.82 27.07 -0.60
C GLY A 500 5.19 26.41 0.73
N ILE A 501 6.14 27.02 1.45
CA ILE A 501 6.55 26.57 2.78
C ILE A 501 5.87 27.44 3.85
N GLY A 502 5.29 26.79 4.86
CA GLY A 502 4.71 27.43 6.04
C GLY A 502 5.38 27.00 7.34
N SER A 503 4.88 27.47 8.47
CA SER A 503 5.34 27.09 9.82
C SER A 503 4.17 27.09 10.81
N MET A 504 4.42 26.63 12.04
CA MET A 504 3.41 26.35 13.08
C MET A 504 2.51 25.15 12.73
N GLY A 505 1.69 24.72 13.70
CA GLY A 505 0.72 23.64 13.51
C GLY A 505 -0.56 24.12 12.84
N ASN A 506 -1.32 23.19 12.24
CA ASN A 506 -2.67 23.48 11.79
C ASN A 506 -3.62 23.57 12.99
N ASP A 507 -4.16 24.77 13.24
CA ASP A 507 -5.10 25.05 14.31
C ASP A 507 -6.49 25.48 13.82
N SER A 508 -6.77 25.27 12.53
CA SER A 508 -8.12 25.36 11.94
C SER A 508 -8.96 24.10 12.29
N PRO A 509 -10.30 24.17 12.20
CA PRO A 509 -11.17 23.02 12.44
C PRO A 509 -10.91 21.88 11.44
N LEU A 510 -11.18 20.65 11.87
CA LEU A 510 -11.38 19.56 10.92
C LEU A 510 -12.51 19.92 9.94
N ALA A 511 -12.42 19.43 8.68
CA ALA A 511 -13.37 19.81 7.63
C ALA A 511 -14.84 19.60 8.03
N VAL A 512 -15.15 18.48 8.68
CA VAL A 512 -16.50 18.15 9.19
C VAL A 512 -17.00 19.05 10.33
N LEU A 513 -16.10 19.76 11.02
CA LEU A 513 -16.43 20.68 12.11
C LEU A 513 -16.42 22.15 11.67
N SER A 514 -16.01 22.41 10.44
CA SER A 514 -15.88 23.76 9.89
C SER A 514 -17.24 24.40 9.63
N ASN A 515 -17.33 25.71 9.89
CA ASN A 515 -18.49 26.51 9.50
C ASN A 515 -18.40 27.03 8.06
N LYS A 516 -17.23 26.92 7.41
CA LYS A 516 -17.02 27.21 5.99
C LYS A 516 -17.19 25.94 5.15
N ASN A 517 -17.69 26.10 3.91
CA ASN A 517 -17.76 24.99 2.95
C ASN A 517 -16.32 24.55 2.59
N LYS A 518 -16.02 23.25 2.74
CA LYS A 518 -14.69 22.70 2.44
C LYS A 518 -14.71 21.90 1.14
N PRO A 519 -13.66 22.00 0.31
CA PRO A 519 -13.48 21.05 -0.79
C PRO A 519 -13.43 19.61 -0.26
N LEU A 520 -13.98 18.67 -1.02
CA LEU A 520 -14.04 17.27 -0.62
C LEU A 520 -12.65 16.67 -0.33
N TYR A 521 -11.60 17.19 -0.97
CA TYR A 521 -10.21 16.79 -0.72
C TYR A 521 -9.83 16.90 0.78
N ASN A 522 -10.34 17.90 1.50
CA ASN A 522 -9.92 18.19 2.89
C ASN A 522 -10.35 17.12 3.90
N TYR A 523 -11.33 16.28 3.54
CA TYR A 523 -11.79 15.14 4.33
C TYR A 523 -10.81 13.95 4.27
N PHE A 524 -9.87 13.93 3.34
CA PHE A 524 -8.88 12.87 3.18
C PHE A 524 -7.54 13.28 3.78
N LYS A 525 -7.00 12.46 4.69
CA LYS A 525 -5.68 12.66 5.28
C LYS A 525 -4.69 11.67 4.68
N GLN A 526 -3.54 12.17 4.24
CA GLN A 526 -2.47 11.34 3.69
C GLN A 526 -1.98 10.38 4.75
N LEU A 527 -1.96 9.09 4.44
CA LEU A 527 -1.24 8.12 5.26
C LEU A 527 0.27 8.31 5.06
N PHE A 528 1.03 7.94 6.08
CA PHE A 528 2.49 7.96 6.03
C PHE A 528 3.04 6.80 6.86
N ALA A 529 4.23 6.34 6.47
CA ALA A 529 4.88 5.21 7.09
C ALA A 529 5.52 5.59 8.43
N GLN A 530 5.36 4.74 9.43
CA GLN A 530 6.01 4.87 10.73
C GLN A 530 6.43 3.49 11.23
N VAL A 531 7.72 3.31 11.54
CA VAL A 531 8.31 2.08 12.10
C VAL A 531 8.30 0.87 11.14
N THR A 532 7.15 0.50 10.58
CA THR A 532 6.94 -0.72 9.79
C THR A 532 7.75 -0.71 8.49
N ASN A 533 7.70 0.42 7.79
CA ASN A 533 8.54 0.72 6.63
C ASN A 533 9.11 2.17 6.71
N PRO A 534 10.26 2.44 6.07
CA PRO A 534 10.83 3.78 6.00
C PRO A 534 10.20 4.59 4.86
N PRO A 535 10.06 5.93 5.01
CA PRO A 535 9.84 6.81 3.88
C PRO A 535 11.10 6.88 2.99
N ILE A 536 10.93 7.35 1.75
CA ILE A 536 12.02 7.58 0.78
C ILE A 536 12.40 9.06 0.79
N ASP A 537 13.65 9.41 0.46
CA ASP A 537 14.03 10.80 0.19
C ASP A 537 13.77 11.13 -1.30
N PRO A 538 12.70 11.88 -1.64
CA PRO A 538 12.32 12.13 -3.03
C PRO A 538 13.30 13.07 -3.76
N ILE A 539 14.28 13.66 -3.05
CA ILE A 539 15.28 14.58 -3.60
C ILE A 539 16.60 13.84 -3.81
N ARG A 540 17.13 13.22 -2.75
CA ARG A 540 18.43 12.53 -2.78
C ARG A 540 18.38 11.18 -3.49
N GLU A 541 17.22 10.52 -3.45
CA GLU A 541 16.98 9.21 -4.06
C GLU A 541 16.04 9.33 -5.27
N ALA A 542 15.99 10.51 -5.92
CA ALA A 542 15.09 10.77 -7.05
C ALA A 542 15.20 9.76 -8.22
N ILE A 543 16.34 9.06 -8.35
CA ILE A 543 16.58 8.05 -9.39
C ILE A 543 15.61 6.86 -9.30
N VAL A 544 15.10 6.54 -8.10
CA VAL A 544 14.12 5.45 -7.91
C VAL A 544 12.67 5.92 -8.05
N MET A 545 12.46 7.24 -8.08
CA MET A 545 11.12 7.84 -8.18
C MET A 545 10.69 7.96 -9.64
N SER A 546 9.41 7.77 -9.93
CA SER A 546 8.86 7.98 -11.28
C SER A 546 7.42 8.49 -11.26
N LEU A 547 7.16 9.49 -12.10
CA LEU A 547 5.84 10.05 -12.37
C LEU A 547 5.25 9.60 -13.70
N VAL A 548 5.94 8.73 -14.45
CA VAL A 548 5.44 8.19 -15.72
C VAL A 548 4.10 7.50 -15.47
N SER A 549 3.15 7.76 -16.36
CA SER A 549 1.81 7.17 -16.33
C SER A 549 1.42 6.71 -17.72
N PHE A 550 0.59 5.66 -17.77
CA PHE A 550 0.01 5.13 -19.01
C PHE A 550 -1.49 5.39 -18.98
N VAL A 551 -1.99 6.07 -20.02
CA VAL A 551 -3.41 6.37 -20.17
C VAL A 551 -4.03 5.37 -21.15
N GLY A 552 -5.10 4.71 -20.75
CA GLY A 552 -5.88 3.84 -21.64
C GLY A 552 -5.82 2.35 -21.30
N PRO A 553 -6.10 1.46 -22.26
CA PRO A 553 -6.26 0.04 -21.99
C PRO A 553 -4.94 -0.60 -21.59
N LYS A 554 -4.97 -1.32 -20.46
CA LYS A 554 -3.85 -2.14 -19.98
C LYS A 554 -3.79 -3.44 -20.79
N PRO A 555 -2.59 -3.88 -21.24
CA PRO A 555 -2.45 -5.16 -21.93
C PRO A 555 -2.82 -6.34 -21.03
N ASN A 556 -3.19 -7.47 -21.65
CA ASN A 556 -3.45 -8.70 -20.92
C ASN A 556 -2.18 -9.23 -20.24
N LEU A 557 -2.25 -9.37 -18.91
CA LEU A 557 -1.12 -9.80 -18.07
C LEU A 557 -0.67 -11.25 -18.34
N LEU A 558 -1.60 -12.14 -18.72
CA LEU A 558 -1.34 -13.59 -18.78
C LEU A 558 -1.13 -14.13 -20.22
N ASP A 559 -1.06 -13.26 -21.21
CA ASP A 559 -0.81 -13.64 -22.61
C ASP A 559 0.69 -13.67 -22.92
N ILE A 560 1.35 -14.77 -22.52
CA ILE A 560 2.78 -15.00 -22.77
C ILE A 560 3.12 -15.15 -24.26
N ASN A 561 2.13 -15.49 -25.10
CA ASN A 561 2.31 -15.76 -26.53
C ASN A 561 1.99 -14.54 -27.41
N GLN A 562 1.72 -13.38 -26.79
CA GLN A 562 1.36 -12.18 -27.53
C GLN A 562 2.46 -11.83 -28.54
N VAL A 563 2.06 -11.73 -29.81
CA VAL A 563 2.92 -11.35 -30.94
C VAL A 563 2.63 -9.94 -31.45
N ASN A 564 1.45 -9.39 -31.12
CA ASN A 564 1.08 -8.03 -31.49
C ASN A 564 0.49 -7.29 -30.27
N PRO A 565 1.34 -6.68 -29.42
CA PRO A 565 0.87 -6.00 -28.22
C PRO A 565 0.05 -4.75 -28.57
N PRO A 566 -0.93 -4.35 -27.73
CA PRO A 566 -1.73 -3.16 -28.00
C PRO A 566 -0.89 -1.88 -27.90
N MET A 567 -1.29 -0.85 -28.65
CA MET A 567 -0.72 0.50 -28.54
C MET A 567 -0.95 1.08 -27.15
N ARG A 568 -0.06 1.99 -26.73
CA ARG A 568 -0.06 2.56 -25.38
C ARG A 568 0.15 4.06 -25.47
N LEU A 569 -0.66 4.83 -24.74
CA LEU A 569 -0.46 6.26 -24.59
C LEU A 569 0.32 6.50 -23.30
N GLU A 570 1.52 7.05 -23.44
CA GLU A 570 2.43 7.37 -22.33
C GLU A 570 2.45 8.87 -22.10
N VAL A 571 2.39 9.25 -20.83
CA VAL A 571 2.63 10.62 -20.37
C VAL A 571 3.85 10.63 -19.45
N SER A 572 4.74 11.60 -19.65
CA SER A 572 5.98 11.74 -18.87
C SER A 572 5.72 12.08 -17.40
N GLN A 573 4.56 12.68 -17.13
CA GLN A 573 4.03 13.01 -15.80
C GLN A 573 2.50 13.02 -15.84
N PRO A 574 1.80 12.92 -14.70
CA PRO A 574 0.34 12.84 -14.69
C PRO A 574 -0.35 14.19 -14.84
N ILE A 575 0.37 15.32 -14.88
CA ILE A 575 -0.23 16.65 -14.97
C ILE A 575 -0.15 17.13 -16.41
N LEU A 576 -1.32 17.33 -17.03
CA LEU A 576 -1.46 17.72 -18.43
C LEU A 576 -1.62 19.23 -18.55
N ASP A 577 -0.90 19.85 -19.48
CA ASP A 577 -1.13 21.24 -19.86
C ASP A 577 -2.29 21.39 -20.88
N PHE A 578 -2.52 22.61 -21.36
CA PHE A 578 -3.57 22.89 -22.34
C PHE A 578 -3.35 22.15 -23.67
N ASN A 579 -2.10 22.05 -24.13
CA ASN A 579 -1.76 21.40 -25.39
C ASN A 579 -1.94 19.89 -25.25
N ASP A 580 -1.46 19.32 -24.14
CA ASP A 580 -1.62 17.90 -23.82
C ASP A 580 -3.09 17.49 -23.80
N MET A 581 -3.94 18.31 -23.17
CA MET A 581 -5.36 18.02 -23.09
C MET A 581 -6.06 18.15 -24.45
N ALA A 582 -5.66 19.11 -25.29
CA ALA A 582 -6.16 19.22 -26.66
C ALA A 582 -5.77 17.99 -27.50
N LYS A 583 -4.50 17.58 -27.45
CA LYS A 583 -3.99 16.36 -28.11
C LYS A 583 -4.76 15.12 -27.67
N LEU A 584 -5.09 15.02 -26.38
CA LEU A 584 -5.82 13.89 -25.82
C LEU A 584 -7.28 13.81 -26.32
N ARG A 585 -7.95 14.95 -26.52
CA ARG A 585 -9.31 14.99 -27.11
C ARG A 585 -9.31 14.57 -28.58
N ASP A 586 -8.30 14.99 -29.33
CA ASP A 586 -8.17 14.67 -30.75
C ASP A 586 -7.33 13.42 -31.01
N ILE A 587 -7.04 12.62 -29.98
CA ILE A 587 -6.13 11.47 -30.04
C ILE A 587 -6.50 10.45 -31.11
N GLY A 588 -7.79 10.34 -31.46
CA GLY A 588 -8.24 9.46 -32.54
C GLY A 588 -7.65 9.82 -33.90
N THR A 589 -7.37 11.10 -34.16
CA THR A 589 -6.77 11.56 -35.42
C THR A 589 -5.32 11.11 -35.54
N PHE A 590 -4.56 11.21 -34.44
CA PHE A 590 -3.14 10.85 -34.39
C PHE A 590 -2.90 9.34 -34.30
N THR A 591 -3.90 8.58 -33.83
CA THR A 591 -3.76 7.15 -33.55
C THR A 591 -4.56 6.26 -34.50
N GLN A 592 -5.04 6.80 -35.63
CA GLN A 592 -5.86 6.08 -36.60
C GLN A 592 -7.11 5.43 -35.96
N GLY A 593 -7.70 6.12 -34.98
CA GLY A 593 -8.86 5.67 -34.23
C GLY A 593 -8.61 4.54 -33.23
N LYS A 594 -7.35 4.22 -32.91
CA LYS A 594 -6.98 3.22 -31.89
C LYS A 594 -7.24 3.71 -30.48
N PHE A 595 -6.98 4.99 -30.23
CA PHE A 595 -7.43 5.67 -29.02
C PHE A 595 -8.60 6.58 -29.33
N LYS A 596 -9.59 6.60 -28.46
CA LYS A 596 -10.77 7.45 -28.59
C LYS A 596 -11.17 7.95 -27.21
N SER A 597 -11.22 9.27 -27.08
CA SER A 597 -11.66 9.93 -25.87
C SER A 597 -13.17 10.16 -25.88
N HIS A 598 -13.82 9.93 -24.74
CA HIS A 598 -15.20 10.36 -24.48
C HIS A 598 -15.22 11.27 -23.26
N THR A 599 -15.94 12.40 -23.34
CA THR A 599 -16.05 13.34 -22.22
C THR A 599 -17.30 13.03 -21.41
N LEU A 600 -17.09 12.73 -20.12
CA LEU A 600 -18.12 12.57 -19.11
C LEU A 600 -18.32 13.92 -18.41
N ASP A 601 -19.41 14.61 -18.74
CA ASP A 601 -19.77 15.89 -18.12
C ASP A 601 -20.33 15.65 -16.71
N ILE A 602 -19.56 16.04 -15.69
CA ILE A 602 -19.93 15.84 -14.27
C ILE A 602 -20.82 16.94 -13.70
N THR A 603 -21.38 17.80 -14.56
CA THR A 603 -22.33 18.82 -14.13
C THR A 603 -23.78 18.35 -14.21
N TYR A 604 -24.65 18.95 -13.39
CA TYR A 604 -26.08 18.75 -13.46
C TYR A 604 -26.87 20.03 -13.15
N PRO A 605 -28.14 20.14 -13.56
CA PRO A 605 -28.93 21.34 -13.33
C PRO A 605 -29.09 21.66 -11.84
N LEU A 606 -28.79 22.90 -11.45
CA LEU A 606 -28.92 23.37 -10.06
C LEU A 606 -30.34 23.18 -9.51
N SER A 607 -31.34 23.20 -10.39
CA SER A 607 -32.75 22.98 -10.04
C SER A 607 -33.06 21.58 -9.50
N TRP A 608 -32.18 20.59 -9.74
CA TRP A 608 -32.33 19.24 -9.19
C TRP A 608 -31.97 19.15 -7.71
N GLY A 609 -31.32 20.18 -7.15
CA GLY A 609 -30.95 20.22 -5.74
C GLY A 609 -29.90 19.18 -5.35
N GLU A 610 -29.79 18.90 -4.06
CA GLU A 610 -28.83 17.96 -3.49
C GLU A 610 -29.16 16.50 -3.84
N GLU A 611 -30.44 16.14 -3.96
CA GLU A 611 -30.89 14.79 -4.33
C GLU A 611 -30.46 14.37 -5.75
N GLY A 612 -30.23 15.35 -6.63
CA GLY A 612 -29.80 15.11 -8.01
C GLY A 612 -28.41 14.45 -8.16
N VAL A 613 -27.56 14.54 -7.13
CA VAL A 613 -26.17 14.04 -7.17
C VAL A 613 -26.10 12.54 -7.43
N GLU A 614 -26.93 11.75 -6.75
CA GLU A 614 -26.90 10.29 -6.90
C GLU A 614 -27.39 9.85 -8.29
N ALA A 615 -28.46 10.49 -8.78
CA ALA A 615 -28.99 10.23 -10.11
C ALA A 615 -27.96 10.54 -11.19
N LYS A 616 -27.28 11.68 -11.08
CA LYS A 616 -26.22 12.05 -12.02
C LYS A 616 -25.02 11.10 -11.93
N LEU A 617 -24.57 10.72 -10.73
CA LEU A 617 -23.48 9.75 -10.55
C LEU A 617 -23.81 8.38 -11.15
N ALA A 618 -25.04 7.89 -10.95
CA ALA A 618 -25.51 6.64 -11.56
C ALA A 618 -25.54 6.73 -13.09
N SER A 619 -26.02 7.86 -13.63
CA SER A 619 -26.01 8.13 -15.07
C SER A 619 -24.59 8.17 -15.64
N LEU A 620 -23.64 8.82 -14.95
CA LEU A 620 -22.23 8.88 -15.36
C LEU A 620 -21.58 7.49 -15.39
N CYS A 621 -21.91 6.64 -14.41
CA CYS A 621 -21.42 5.27 -14.37
C CYS A 621 -21.94 4.45 -15.56
N ALA A 622 -23.23 4.57 -15.90
CA ALA A 622 -23.82 3.91 -17.06
C ALA A 622 -23.23 4.45 -18.38
N GLU A 623 -23.12 5.78 -18.51
CA GLU A 623 -22.52 6.43 -19.67
C GLU A 623 -21.07 5.99 -19.89
N ALA A 624 -20.28 5.87 -18.83
CA ALA A 624 -18.91 5.37 -18.90
C ALA A 624 -18.84 3.95 -19.49
N VAL A 625 -19.74 3.06 -19.06
CA VAL A 625 -19.84 1.69 -19.59
C VAL A 625 -20.25 1.69 -21.06
N ASP A 626 -21.25 2.50 -21.43
CA ASP A 626 -21.74 2.61 -22.80
C ASP A 626 -20.67 3.20 -23.74
N ALA A 627 -19.93 4.22 -23.28
CA ALA A 627 -18.82 4.81 -24.02
C ALA A 627 -17.73 3.77 -24.30
N ILE A 628 -17.37 2.95 -23.30
CA ILE A 628 -16.38 1.87 -23.45
C ILE A 628 -16.88 0.82 -24.45
N LYS A 629 -18.13 0.37 -24.33
CA LYS A 629 -18.75 -0.58 -25.26
C LYS A 629 -18.86 0.00 -26.68
N GLY A 630 -19.01 1.32 -26.81
CA GLY A 630 -18.96 2.06 -28.06
C GLY A 630 -17.56 2.20 -28.67
N GLY A 631 -16.52 1.71 -28.00
CA GLY A 631 -15.14 1.70 -28.48
C GLY A 631 -14.29 2.88 -28.02
N HIS A 632 -14.75 3.67 -27.04
CA HIS A 632 -13.91 4.66 -26.37
C HIS A 632 -13.06 4.00 -25.30
N ASN A 633 -11.81 4.44 -25.16
CA ASN A 633 -10.86 3.83 -24.24
C ASN A 633 -10.10 4.87 -23.40
N ILE A 634 -10.47 6.14 -23.53
CA ILE A 634 -10.07 7.22 -22.64
C ILE A 634 -11.36 7.93 -22.23
N LEU A 635 -11.61 8.03 -20.93
CA LEU A 635 -12.74 8.75 -20.36
C LEU A 635 -12.22 10.02 -19.69
N ILE A 636 -12.71 11.16 -20.14
CA ILE A 636 -12.37 12.47 -19.60
C ILE A 636 -13.49 12.88 -18.65
N VAL A 637 -13.23 12.82 -17.35
CA VAL A 637 -14.16 13.28 -16.29
C VAL A 637 -14.00 14.80 -16.18
N SER A 638 -15.00 15.57 -16.64
CA SER A 638 -14.86 17.03 -16.82
C SER A 638 -15.96 17.83 -16.13
N ASP A 639 -15.57 18.86 -15.36
CA ASP A 639 -16.46 19.87 -14.76
C ASP A 639 -16.51 21.20 -15.55
N ARG A 640 -15.93 21.24 -16.75
CA ARG A 640 -15.79 22.46 -17.56
C ARG A 640 -17.14 23.11 -17.94
N ALA A 641 -18.24 22.36 -17.93
CA ALA A 641 -19.59 22.83 -18.25
C ALA A 641 -20.27 23.65 -17.13
N VAL A 642 -19.57 23.92 -16.02
CA VAL A 642 -20.10 24.70 -14.90
C VAL A 642 -20.61 26.07 -15.37
N SER A 643 -21.79 26.46 -14.88
CA SER A 643 -22.41 27.76 -15.18
C SER A 643 -23.40 28.15 -14.09
N ALA A 644 -23.99 29.34 -14.16
CA ALA A 644 -24.99 29.78 -13.18
C ALA A 644 -26.14 28.77 -12.97
N THR A 645 -26.46 27.94 -13.97
CA THR A 645 -27.53 26.92 -13.90
C THR A 645 -27.03 25.49 -13.81
N GLN A 646 -25.72 25.23 -14.02
CA GLN A 646 -25.12 23.89 -13.99
C GLN A 646 -24.12 23.78 -12.84
N LEU A 647 -24.44 22.96 -11.84
CA LEU A 647 -23.59 22.67 -10.70
C LEU A 647 -22.59 21.56 -11.06
N ALA A 648 -21.33 21.73 -10.71
CA ALA A 648 -20.32 20.67 -10.81
C ALA A 648 -20.38 19.72 -9.61
N ILE A 649 -20.43 18.41 -9.87
CA ILE A 649 -20.14 17.40 -8.84
C ILE A 649 -18.64 17.53 -8.48
N PRO A 650 -18.26 17.42 -7.19
CA PRO A 650 -16.86 17.36 -6.81
C PRO A 650 -16.11 16.30 -7.64
N ALA A 651 -15.06 16.72 -8.37
CA ALA A 651 -14.37 15.86 -9.34
C ALA A 651 -13.87 14.54 -8.74
N LEU A 652 -13.41 14.57 -7.49
CA LEU A 652 -13.02 13.37 -6.74
C LEU A 652 -14.15 12.36 -6.58
N LEU A 653 -15.36 12.82 -6.24
CA LEU A 653 -16.53 11.96 -6.05
C LEU A 653 -16.94 11.30 -7.38
N ALA A 654 -17.01 12.10 -8.45
CA ALA A 654 -17.36 11.60 -9.78
C ALA A 654 -16.31 10.61 -10.32
N LEU A 655 -15.02 10.94 -10.21
CA LEU A 655 -13.92 10.07 -10.59
C LEU A 655 -14.01 8.73 -9.84
N SER A 656 -14.10 8.77 -8.51
CA SER A 656 -14.09 7.55 -7.70
C SER A 656 -15.32 6.69 -7.96
N ALA A 657 -16.50 7.31 -8.15
CA ALA A 657 -17.72 6.59 -8.53
C ALA A 657 -17.53 5.81 -9.84
N VAL A 658 -17.02 6.47 -10.89
CA VAL A 658 -16.74 5.85 -12.19
C VAL A 658 -15.67 4.78 -12.06
N HIS A 659 -14.55 5.06 -11.39
CA HIS A 659 -13.47 4.10 -11.19
C HIS A 659 -13.96 2.81 -10.51
N GLN A 660 -14.68 2.93 -9.39
CA GLN A 660 -15.21 1.80 -8.64
C GLN A 660 -16.26 1.03 -9.42
N HIS A 661 -17.11 1.72 -10.18
CA HIS A 661 -18.11 1.07 -11.03
C HIS A 661 -17.44 0.25 -12.13
N LEU A 662 -16.46 0.81 -12.83
CA LEU A 662 -15.71 0.09 -13.87
C LEU A 662 -14.92 -1.10 -13.31
N VAL A 663 -14.44 -1.04 -12.06
CA VAL A 663 -13.81 -2.21 -11.41
C VAL A 663 -14.83 -3.32 -11.18
N ARG A 664 -16.04 -3.00 -10.70
CA ARG A 664 -17.11 -3.98 -10.47
C ARG A 664 -17.61 -4.62 -11.76
N GLU A 665 -17.69 -3.86 -12.84
CA GLU A 665 -18.10 -4.35 -14.17
C GLU A 665 -16.98 -5.08 -14.92
N GLY A 666 -15.75 -5.15 -14.40
CA GLY A 666 -14.62 -5.75 -15.10
C GLY A 666 -14.20 -4.97 -16.36
N LEU A 667 -14.33 -3.64 -16.34
CA LEU A 667 -14.00 -2.76 -17.47
C LEU A 667 -12.89 -1.76 -17.13
N ARG A 668 -12.44 -1.64 -15.88
CA ARG A 668 -11.45 -0.60 -15.50
C ARG A 668 -10.12 -0.75 -16.24
N THR A 669 -9.70 -1.95 -16.61
CA THR A 669 -8.44 -2.15 -17.35
C THR A 669 -8.55 -1.86 -18.84
N THR A 670 -9.75 -1.63 -19.39
CA THR A 670 -9.95 -1.33 -20.81
C THR A 670 -10.05 0.16 -21.11
N ALA A 671 -10.08 1.00 -20.07
CA ALA A 671 -10.23 2.44 -20.19
C ALA A 671 -9.23 3.18 -19.30
N GLY A 672 -8.72 4.30 -19.81
CA GLY A 672 -7.97 5.27 -19.03
C GLY A 672 -8.88 6.38 -18.49
N LEU A 673 -8.56 6.88 -17.29
CA LEU A 673 -9.32 7.95 -16.64
C LEU A 673 -8.48 9.22 -16.53
N VAL A 674 -8.92 10.27 -17.22
CA VAL A 674 -8.32 11.60 -17.17
C VAL A 674 -9.30 12.56 -16.52
N VAL A 675 -8.83 13.35 -15.55
CA VAL A 675 -9.68 14.34 -14.87
C VAL A 675 -9.37 15.74 -15.39
N GLU A 676 -10.34 16.38 -16.01
CA GLU A 676 -10.29 17.80 -16.33
C GLU A 676 -11.10 18.57 -15.29
N THR A 677 -10.44 19.30 -14.39
CA THR A 677 -11.14 19.91 -13.25
C THR A 677 -10.71 21.34 -12.95
N GLY A 678 -11.69 22.17 -12.61
CA GLY A 678 -11.47 23.48 -12.02
C GLY A 678 -11.07 23.43 -10.55
N SER A 679 -11.34 22.33 -9.85
CA SER A 679 -11.18 22.24 -8.39
C SER A 679 -9.75 21.94 -7.89
N ALA A 680 -8.91 21.30 -8.70
CA ALA A 680 -7.56 20.88 -8.31
C ALA A 680 -6.54 22.01 -8.45
N ARG A 681 -5.87 22.37 -7.34
CA ARG A 681 -4.91 23.50 -7.28
C ARG A 681 -3.78 23.30 -6.27
N GLU A 682 -3.98 22.44 -5.28
CA GLU A 682 -2.97 22.09 -4.28
C GLU A 682 -2.40 20.71 -4.55
N VAL A 683 -1.14 20.48 -4.18
CA VAL A 683 -0.47 19.16 -4.32
C VAL A 683 -1.33 18.02 -3.74
N HIS A 684 -1.98 18.26 -2.60
CA HIS A 684 -2.86 17.29 -1.97
C HIS A 684 -4.02 16.87 -2.87
N HIS A 685 -4.65 17.81 -3.61
CA HIS A 685 -5.79 17.51 -4.49
C HIS A 685 -5.38 16.50 -5.58
N PHE A 686 -4.20 16.70 -6.20
CA PHE A 686 -3.67 15.77 -7.20
C PHE A 686 -3.34 14.40 -6.60
N GLY A 687 -2.77 14.35 -5.38
CA GLY A 687 -2.52 13.10 -4.68
C GLY A 687 -3.81 12.32 -4.42
N VAL A 688 -4.88 12.98 -4.00
CA VAL A 688 -6.17 12.32 -3.75
C VAL A 688 -6.78 11.84 -5.08
N LEU A 689 -6.82 12.66 -6.13
CA LEU A 689 -7.31 12.23 -7.45
C LEU A 689 -6.55 11.00 -7.98
N ALA A 690 -5.22 11.00 -7.86
CA ALA A 690 -4.39 9.85 -8.22
C ALA A 690 -4.77 8.61 -7.40
N GLY A 691 -4.85 8.74 -6.07
CA GLY A 691 -5.19 7.65 -5.16
C GLY A 691 -6.54 6.98 -5.44
N TYR A 692 -7.48 7.69 -6.08
CA TYR A 692 -8.81 7.20 -6.47
C TYR A 692 -8.96 6.91 -7.97
N GLY A 693 -7.86 6.86 -8.73
CA GLY A 693 -7.80 6.20 -10.04
C GLY A 693 -7.60 7.12 -11.25
N ALA A 694 -7.24 8.40 -11.05
CA ALA A 694 -6.86 9.30 -12.14
C ALA A 694 -5.47 8.93 -12.69
N GLU A 695 -5.39 8.59 -13.97
CA GLU A 695 -4.11 8.33 -14.65
C GLU A 695 -3.43 9.63 -15.07
N ALA A 696 -4.23 10.67 -15.33
CA ALA A 696 -3.76 12.02 -15.56
C ALA A 696 -4.79 13.07 -15.11
N VAL A 697 -4.34 14.30 -14.82
CA VAL A 697 -5.16 15.42 -14.37
C VAL A 697 -4.78 16.68 -15.16
N HIS A 698 -5.78 17.33 -15.74
CA HIS A 698 -5.68 18.65 -16.36
C HIS A 698 -6.36 19.71 -15.46
N PRO A 699 -5.59 20.46 -14.65
CA PRO A 699 -6.13 21.50 -13.75
C PRO A 699 -6.36 22.82 -14.48
N TYR A 700 -7.32 22.85 -15.43
CA TYR A 700 -7.48 23.97 -16.37
C TYR A 700 -7.64 25.32 -15.67
N LEU A 701 -8.44 25.39 -14.60
CA LEU A 701 -8.74 26.66 -13.94
C LEU A 701 -7.54 27.21 -13.17
N ALA A 702 -6.71 26.33 -12.60
CA ALA A 702 -5.48 26.73 -11.95
C ALA A 702 -4.49 27.31 -12.97
N MET A 703 -4.40 26.69 -14.16
CA MET A 703 -3.55 27.18 -15.26
C MET A 703 -4.06 28.50 -15.85
N GLU A 704 -5.38 28.66 -16.03
CA GLU A 704 -5.98 29.93 -16.47
C GLU A 704 -5.76 31.04 -15.43
N THR A 705 -5.83 30.71 -14.15
CA THR A 705 -5.51 31.64 -13.05
C THR A 705 -4.05 32.08 -13.11
N LEU A 706 -3.11 31.15 -13.32
CA LEU A 706 -1.70 31.44 -13.50
C LEU A 706 -1.44 32.32 -14.73
N ALA A 707 -2.08 32.01 -15.85
CA ALA A 707 -1.99 32.79 -17.07
C ALA A 707 -2.56 34.21 -16.88
N ALA A 708 -3.58 34.40 -16.05
CA ALA A 708 -4.12 35.73 -15.75
C ALA A 708 -3.21 36.54 -14.81
N MET A 709 -2.57 35.90 -13.82
CA MET A 709 -1.80 36.60 -12.78
C MET A 709 -0.29 36.70 -13.04
N HIS A 710 0.24 36.05 -14.08
CA HIS A 710 1.70 35.96 -14.30
C HIS A 710 2.41 37.31 -14.31
N ALA A 711 1.78 38.34 -14.88
CA ALA A 711 2.35 39.69 -15.00
C ALA A 711 2.49 40.41 -13.64
N ASP A 712 1.70 40.01 -12.65
CA ASP A 712 1.75 40.56 -11.29
C ASP A 712 2.77 39.82 -10.40
N LEU A 713 3.32 38.69 -10.87
CA LEU A 713 4.32 37.92 -10.14
C LEU A 713 5.72 38.54 -10.31
N PRO A 714 6.55 38.57 -9.26
CA PRO A 714 7.94 39.00 -9.37
C PRO A 714 8.73 38.16 -10.39
N GLY A 715 9.54 38.82 -11.22
CA GLY A 715 10.53 38.18 -12.08
C GLY A 715 10.20 38.10 -13.58
N ASP A 716 9.26 38.92 -14.09
CA ASP A 716 8.87 38.99 -15.52
C ASP A 716 8.66 37.60 -16.16
N LEU A 717 7.91 36.75 -15.47
CA LEU A 717 7.62 35.39 -15.92
C LEU A 717 6.62 35.42 -17.08
N SER A 718 6.86 34.67 -18.16
CA SER A 718 5.80 34.42 -19.15
C SER A 718 4.71 33.50 -18.59
N ALA A 719 3.52 33.54 -19.18
CA ALA A 719 2.44 32.61 -18.82
C ALA A 719 2.87 31.15 -18.99
N GLU A 720 3.59 30.80 -20.06
CA GLU A 720 4.07 29.41 -20.25
C GLU A 720 5.07 29.02 -19.17
N LYS A 721 5.96 29.95 -18.77
CA LYS A 721 6.95 29.68 -17.72
C LYS A 721 6.29 29.48 -16.35
N ALA A 722 5.29 30.28 -16.03
CA ALA A 722 4.52 30.15 -14.79
C ALA A 722 3.80 28.80 -14.72
N ILE A 723 3.14 28.38 -15.82
CA ILE A 723 2.47 27.08 -15.91
C ILE A 723 3.50 25.93 -15.80
N TYR A 724 4.62 26.00 -16.54
CA TYR A 724 5.68 24.99 -16.46
C TYR A 724 6.22 24.83 -15.03
N ASN A 725 6.50 25.94 -14.35
CA ASN A 725 6.99 25.92 -12.97
C ASN A 725 5.93 25.33 -12.03
N TYR A 726 4.66 25.71 -12.17
CA TYR A 726 3.56 25.15 -11.38
C TYR A 726 3.45 23.63 -11.56
N VAL A 727 3.46 23.15 -12.80
CA VAL A 727 3.42 21.71 -13.10
C VAL A 727 4.60 20.97 -12.47
N LYS A 728 5.81 21.53 -12.58
CA LYS A 728 7.01 21.00 -11.93
C LYS A 728 6.88 20.95 -10.40
N ALA A 729 6.29 21.98 -9.79
CA ALA A 729 6.06 22.04 -8.35
C ALA A 729 5.11 20.95 -7.88
N ILE A 730 4.00 20.73 -8.62
CA ILE A 730 3.06 19.64 -8.36
C ILE A 730 3.75 18.28 -8.50
N GLY A 731 4.58 18.06 -9.54
CA GLY A 731 5.35 16.82 -9.71
C GLY A 731 6.31 16.54 -8.54
N LYS A 732 7.07 17.54 -8.10
CA LYS A 732 7.90 17.43 -6.88
C LYS A 732 7.04 17.11 -5.65
N GLY A 733 5.92 17.79 -5.50
CA GLY A 733 4.99 17.59 -4.40
C GLY A 733 4.35 16.19 -4.39
N LEU A 734 4.00 15.64 -5.56
CA LEU A 734 3.52 14.27 -5.70
C LEU A 734 4.59 13.26 -5.29
N SER A 735 5.83 13.45 -5.76
CA SER A 735 6.97 12.62 -5.36
C SER A 735 7.14 12.63 -3.84
N LYS A 736 7.01 13.81 -3.21
CA LYS A 736 7.00 13.95 -1.75
C LYS A 736 5.85 13.17 -1.10
N ILE A 737 4.61 13.32 -1.57
CA ILE A 737 3.46 12.60 -0.98
C ILE A 737 3.66 11.08 -1.06
N MET A 738 4.05 10.55 -2.23
CA MET A 738 4.29 9.11 -2.40
C MET A 738 5.41 8.61 -1.48
N SER A 739 6.49 9.39 -1.37
CA SER A 739 7.64 9.05 -0.54
C SER A 739 7.34 8.94 0.95
N LYS A 740 6.29 9.62 1.46
CA LYS A 740 5.85 9.52 2.86
C LYS A 740 5.44 8.10 3.25
N MET A 741 4.90 7.33 2.30
CA MET A 741 4.58 5.92 2.49
C MET A 741 5.69 5.00 1.94
N GLY A 742 6.77 5.56 1.38
CA GLY A 742 7.84 4.82 0.72
C GLY A 742 7.47 4.27 -0.65
N VAL A 743 6.47 4.86 -1.32
CA VAL A 743 6.07 4.48 -2.69
C VAL A 743 6.91 5.26 -3.70
N SER A 744 7.45 4.57 -4.70
CA SER A 744 8.39 5.21 -5.65
C SER A 744 7.75 5.57 -7.00
N THR A 745 6.70 4.86 -7.41
CA THR A 745 6.09 5.01 -8.74
C THR A 745 4.64 5.49 -8.68
N TYR A 746 4.29 6.48 -9.51
CA TYR A 746 2.91 6.97 -9.67
C TYR A 746 1.93 5.85 -10.05
N MET A 747 2.36 4.90 -10.89
CA MET A 747 1.55 3.74 -11.30
C MET A 747 1.09 2.89 -10.12
N SER A 748 1.94 2.70 -9.10
CA SER A 748 1.58 1.94 -7.89
C SER A 748 0.78 2.77 -6.89
N TYR A 749 0.91 4.10 -6.94
CA TYR A 749 0.14 5.03 -6.11
C TYR A 749 -1.28 5.24 -6.64
N CYS A 750 -1.44 5.24 -7.97
CA CYS A 750 -2.71 5.41 -8.64
C CYS A 750 -3.68 4.27 -8.28
N GLY A 751 -4.84 4.59 -7.71
CA GLY A 751 -5.82 3.61 -7.25
C GLY A 751 -5.49 2.90 -5.92
N ALA A 752 -4.39 3.28 -5.25
CA ALA A 752 -3.96 2.64 -4.00
C ALA A 752 -4.71 3.10 -2.76
N GLN A 753 -5.41 4.25 -2.81
CA GLN A 753 -6.19 4.80 -1.70
C GLN A 753 -5.40 4.93 -0.40
N LEU A 754 -4.19 5.49 -0.46
CA LEU A 754 -3.32 5.70 0.71
C LEU A 754 -3.75 6.92 1.55
N PHE A 755 -5.03 6.92 1.95
CA PHE A 755 -5.70 7.98 2.68
C PHE A 755 -6.59 7.41 3.79
N GLU A 756 -6.82 8.22 4.83
CA GLU A 756 -7.90 8.02 5.80
C GLU A 756 -8.92 9.14 5.63
N ALA A 757 -10.20 8.79 5.57
CA ALA A 757 -11.29 9.75 5.57
C ALA A 757 -11.66 10.12 7.01
N ILE A 758 -11.84 11.41 7.28
CA ILE A 758 -12.29 11.92 8.57
C ILE A 758 -13.52 12.79 8.33
N GLY A 759 -14.68 12.34 8.83
CA GLY A 759 -15.95 13.04 8.73
C GLY A 759 -16.82 12.64 7.55
N LEU A 760 -16.58 11.47 6.94
CA LEU A 760 -17.45 10.89 5.91
C LEU A 760 -18.14 9.63 6.46
N ASN A 761 -19.44 9.47 6.23
CA ASN A 761 -20.16 8.30 6.73
C ASN A 761 -19.79 6.99 6.00
N SER A 762 -19.98 5.86 6.68
CA SER A 762 -19.62 4.54 6.15
C SER A 762 -20.35 4.17 4.85
N GLU A 763 -21.60 4.62 4.68
CA GLU A 763 -22.38 4.35 3.46
C GLU A 763 -21.74 4.99 2.22
N THR A 764 -21.38 6.28 2.32
CA THR A 764 -20.73 7.03 1.24
C THR A 764 -19.37 6.43 0.91
N VAL A 765 -18.59 6.08 1.94
CA VAL A 765 -17.28 5.45 1.77
C VAL A 765 -17.42 4.07 1.12
N ALA A 766 -18.35 3.23 1.58
CA ALA A 766 -18.57 1.89 1.02
C ALA A 766 -19.04 1.91 -0.44
N LYS A 767 -19.77 2.94 -0.86
CA LYS A 767 -20.30 3.07 -2.22
C LYS A 767 -19.30 3.70 -3.20
N TYR A 768 -18.70 4.82 -2.78
CA TYR A 768 -17.90 5.68 -3.66
C TYR A 768 -16.40 5.61 -3.41
N PHE A 769 -15.94 5.26 -2.20
CA PHE A 769 -14.53 5.24 -1.82
C PHE A 769 -14.12 3.87 -1.20
N THR A 770 -14.71 2.79 -1.72
CA THR A 770 -14.59 1.42 -1.20
C THR A 770 -13.15 1.06 -0.84
N GLY A 771 -12.91 0.69 0.41
CA GLY A 771 -11.58 0.32 0.92
C GLY A 771 -10.88 1.41 1.75
N THR A 772 -11.41 2.63 1.77
CA THR A 772 -10.89 3.74 2.60
C THR A 772 -11.36 3.61 4.05
N ALA A 773 -10.46 3.85 5.02
CA ALA A 773 -10.84 3.88 6.43
C ALA A 773 -11.62 5.17 6.75
N SER A 774 -12.69 5.07 7.53
CA SER A 774 -13.42 6.23 8.08
C SER A 774 -13.88 5.95 9.50
N ARG A 775 -12.99 6.22 10.47
CA ARG A 775 -13.21 5.90 11.89
C ARG A 775 -14.05 6.94 12.62
N VAL A 776 -14.04 8.17 12.11
CA VAL A 776 -14.89 9.26 12.56
C VAL A 776 -15.83 9.59 11.42
N GLU A 777 -17.08 9.15 11.55
CA GLU A 777 -18.11 9.39 10.55
C GLU A 777 -18.62 10.83 10.56
N GLY A 778 -19.37 11.20 9.53
CA GLY A 778 -19.93 12.55 9.41
C GLY A 778 -20.89 12.64 8.23
N ILE A 779 -20.58 13.52 7.28
CA ILE A 779 -21.45 13.85 6.16
C ILE A 779 -21.58 12.70 5.16
N GLY A 780 -22.72 12.66 4.45
CA GLY A 780 -22.98 11.76 3.35
C GLY A 780 -22.92 12.46 1.98
N VAL A 781 -23.30 11.73 0.94
CA VAL A 781 -23.27 12.23 -0.44
C VAL A 781 -24.17 13.45 -0.67
N PHE A 782 -25.31 13.54 0.02
CA PHE A 782 -26.25 14.65 -0.12
C PHE A 782 -25.74 15.92 0.55
N GLU A 783 -25.13 15.81 1.73
CA GLU A 783 -24.50 16.94 2.41
C GLU A 783 -23.28 17.44 1.62
N ILE A 784 -22.49 16.55 1.01
CA ILE A 784 -21.41 16.95 0.07
C ILE A 784 -21.97 17.78 -1.09
N ALA A 785 -23.10 17.35 -1.68
CA ALA A 785 -23.76 18.10 -2.74
C ALA A 785 -24.29 19.45 -2.22
N GLN A 786 -24.82 19.49 -0.99
CA GLN A 786 -25.29 20.72 -0.36
C GLN A 786 -24.16 21.74 -0.12
N GLU A 787 -22.97 21.30 0.29
CA GLU A 787 -21.78 22.16 0.37
C GLU A 787 -21.41 22.75 -0.99
N ALA A 788 -21.41 21.93 -2.05
CA ALA A 788 -21.18 22.39 -3.41
C ALA A 788 -22.25 23.40 -3.88
N ILE A 789 -23.53 23.16 -3.57
CA ILE A 789 -24.64 24.08 -3.89
C ILE A 789 -24.47 25.42 -3.18
N ARG A 790 -24.09 25.42 -1.90
CA ARG A 790 -23.88 26.66 -1.13
C ARG A 790 -22.74 27.49 -1.73
N MET A 791 -21.64 26.83 -2.09
CA MET A 791 -20.49 27.46 -2.75
C MET A 791 -20.87 28.03 -4.12
N HIS A 792 -21.58 27.25 -4.93
CA HIS A 792 -22.05 27.66 -6.26
C HIS A 792 -22.99 28.86 -6.20
N LYS A 793 -23.97 28.86 -5.29
CA LYS A 793 -24.89 29.98 -5.11
C LYS A 793 -24.19 31.26 -4.65
N ALA A 794 -23.12 31.15 -3.85
CA ALA A 794 -22.32 32.30 -3.45
C ALA A 794 -21.56 32.89 -4.63
N ALA A 795 -20.97 32.04 -5.48
CA ALA A 795 -20.21 32.46 -6.66
C ALA A 795 -21.05 33.19 -7.72
N PHE A 796 -22.32 32.81 -7.90
CA PHE A 796 -23.24 33.46 -8.83
C PHE A 796 -24.25 34.38 -8.10
N GLY A 797 -23.96 34.76 -6.86
CA GLY A 797 -24.81 35.60 -6.03
C GLY A 797 -24.51 37.08 -6.17
N GLU A 798 -25.24 37.91 -5.43
CA GLU A 798 -25.07 39.38 -5.40
C GLU A 798 -24.23 39.84 -4.19
N ASP A 799 -23.35 39.00 -3.63
CA ASP A 799 -22.50 39.40 -2.51
C ASP A 799 -21.54 40.52 -2.97
N PRO A 800 -21.61 41.74 -2.41
CA PRO A 800 -20.76 42.86 -2.83
C PRO A 800 -19.27 42.60 -2.63
N VAL A 801 -18.89 41.73 -1.69
CA VAL A 801 -17.49 41.36 -1.43
C VAL A 801 -16.97 40.46 -2.55
N LEU A 802 -17.77 39.50 -3.00
CA LEU A 802 -17.39 38.54 -4.04
C LEU A 802 -17.55 39.11 -5.45
N ALA A 803 -18.29 40.19 -5.65
CA ALA A 803 -18.52 40.78 -6.97
C ALA A 803 -17.26 41.19 -7.75
N SER A 804 -16.12 41.43 -7.08
CA SER A 804 -14.88 41.90 -7.72
C SER A 804 -13.60 41.23 -7.23
N MET A 805 -13.69 40.30 -6.28
CA MET A 805 -12.52 39.62 -5.71
C MET A 805 -12.89 38.26 -5.14
N LEU A 806 -11.90 37.38 -4.97
CA LEU A 806 -12.06 36.12 -4.25
C LEU A 806 -12.25 36.35 -2.76
N ASP A 807 -12.84 35.37 -2.08
CA ASP A 807 -12.88 35.36 -0.61
C ASP A 807 -11.44 35.44 -0.05
N ALA A 808 -11.31 36.15 1.06
CA ALA A 808 -10.01 36.38 1.69
C ALA A 808 -9.34 35.07 2.15
N GLY A 809 -10.11 34.00 2.34
CA GLY A 809 -9.65 32.76 2.96
C GLY A 809 -9.47 32.92 4.46
N GLY A 810 -8.50 32.20 5.00
CA GLY A 810 -8.18 32.14 6.42
C GLY A 810 -7.96 30.72 6.87
N GLU A 811 -7.45 29.84 6.01
CA GLU A 811 -7.09 28.45 6.36
C GLU A 811 -5.66 28.41 6.90
N TYR A 812 -4.77 29.17 6.28
CA TYR A 812 -3.33 29.15 6.57
C TYR A 812 -2.94 30.23 7.59
N ALA A 813 -3.72 31.31 7.68
CA ALA A 813 -3.48 32.40 8.60
C ALA A 813 -4.79 32.93 9.15
N TRP A 814 -4.80 33.27 10.45
CA TRP A 814 -5.98 33.85 11.08
C TRP A 814 -6.36 35.18 10.41
N ARG A 815 -7.66 35.30 10.06
CA ARG A 815 -8.27 36.53 9.55
C ARG A 815 -9.59 36.79 10.24
N THR A 816 -9.95 38.06 10.45
CA THR A 816 -11.19 38.44 11.14
C THR A 816 -12.47 37.91 10.47
N ARG A 817 -12.48 37.71 9.14
CA ARG A 817 -13.61 37.13 8.38
C ARG A 817 -13.35 35.70 7.89
N GLY A 818 -12.19 35.13 8.23
CA GLY A 818 -11.71 33.86 7.73
C GLY A 818 -12.26 32.65 8.46
N GLU A 819 -11.52 31.54 8.44
CA GLU A 819 -11.84 30.37 9.26
C GLU A 819 -11.60 30.68 10.75
N ASP A 820 -12.26 29.91 11.61
CA ASP A 820 -11.92 29.90 13.01
C ASP A 820 -10.54 29.29 13.26
N HIS A 821 -9.78 29.82 14.23
CA HIS A 821 -8.50 29.23 14.67
C HIS A 821 -8.47 29.06 16.18
N MET A 822 -7.77 28.03 16.66
CA MET A 822 -7.55 27.84 18.10
C MET A 822 -6.74 28.99 18.69
N TRP A 823 -5.72 29.48 17.98
CA TRP A 823 -4.90 30.60 18.38
C TRP A 823 -5.40 31.91 17.77
N THR A 824 -6.16 32.68 18.55
CA THR A 824 -6.58 34.03 18.18
C THR A 824 -5.69 35.09 18.85
N PRO A 825 -5.61 36.32 18.30
CA PRO A 825 -4.87 37.41 18.95
C PRO A 825 -5.27 37.64 20.41
N ASP A 826 -6.57 37.54 20.72
CA ASP A 826 -7.09 37.69 22.07
C ASP A 826 -6.64 36.55 22.99
N ALA A 827 -6.71 35.30 22.53
CA ALA A 827 -6.26 34.14 23.31
C ALA A 827 -4.76 34.24 23.65
N ILE A 828 -3.94 34.62 22.66
CA ILE A 828 -2.50 34.80 22.83
C ILE A 828 -2.21 35.94 23.82
N ALA A 829 -2.86 37.09 23.67
CA ALA A 829 -2.66 38.24 24.54
C ALA A 829 -3.02 37.93 26.00
N LYS A 830 -4.13 37.23 26.24
CA LYS A 830 -4.56 36.83 27.59
C LYS A 830 -3.62 35.80 28.23
N LEU A 831 -3.11 34.84 27.45
CA LEU A 831 -2.12 33.87 27.95
C LEU A 831 -0.80 34.55 28.33
N GLN A 832 -0.31 35.46 27.48
CA GLN A 832 0.92 36.21 27.76
C GLN A 832 0.78 37.13 28.98
N HIS A 833 -0.34 37.87 29.09
CA HIS A 833 -0.57 38.78 30.22
C HIS A 833 -0.73 38.03 31.54
N SER A 834 -1.50 36.93 31.56
CA SER A 834 -1.69 36.12 32.77
C SER A 834 -0.37 35.54 33.28
N THR A 835 0.48 35.04 32.37
CA THR A 835 1.79 34.45 32.74
C THR A 835 2.77 35.53 33.22
N ARG A 836 2.84 36.70 32.57
CA ARG A 836 3.76 37.78 32.96
C ARG A 836 3.37 38.47 34.26
N ALA A 837 2.07 38.69 34.48
CA ALA A 837 1.56 39.35 35.68
C ALA A 837 1.28 38.38 36.84
N ASN A 838 1.47 37.07 36.62
CA ASN A 838 1.07 36.00 37.55
C ASN A 838 -0.39 36.14 38.01
N ASN A 839 -1.30 36.40 37.06
CA ASN A 839 -2.71 36.67 37.33
C ASN A 839 -3.62 35.52 36.86
N PHE A 840 -4.17 34.78 37.83
CA PHE A 840 -5.06 33.66 37.57
C PHE A 840 -6.42 34.06 37.00
N SER A 841 -6.95 35.26 37.29
CA SER A 841 -8.23 35.69 36.71
C SER A 841 -8.11 35.88 35.19
N THR A 842 -7.00 36.47 34.73
CA THR A 842 -6.70 36.57 33.31
C THR A 842 -6.45 35.20 32.68
N TYR A 843 -5.84 34.26 33.41
CA TYR A 843 -5.70 32.88 32.92
C TYR A 843 -7.06 32.20 32.75
N LYS A 844 -8.01 32.44 33.67
CA LYS A 844 -9.39 31.93 33.54
C LYS A 844 -10.09 32.48 32.31
N GLU A 845 -9.90 33.76 31.97
CA GLU A 845 -10.43 34.35 30.74
C GLU A 845 -9.83 33.65 29.49
N TYR A 846 -8.51 33.45 29.47
CA TYR A 846 -7.85 32.66 28.41
C TYR A 846 -8.43 31.24 28.32
N ALA A 847 -8.51 30.54 29.44
CA ALA A 847 -9.01 29.17 29.50
C ALA A 847 -10.47 29.11 29.04
N GLN A 848 -11.28 30.11 29.36
CA GLN A 848 -12.66 30.20 28.88
C GLN A 848 -12.71 30.40 27.37
N ILE A 849 -11.86 31.26 26.78
CA ILE A 849 -11.79 31.45 25.32
C ILE A 849 -11.45 30.13 24.60
N ILE A 850 -10.53 29.33 25.16
CA ILE A 850 -10.11 28.05 24.58
C ILE A 850 -11.15 26.93 24.83
N ASN A 851 -11.76 26.91 26.02
CA ASN A 851 -12.68 25.85 26.44
C ASN A 851 -14.14 26.11 26.06
N ASP A 852 -14.50 27.33 25.62
CA ASP A 852 -15.84 27.62 25.12
C ASP A 852 -16.05 26.97 23.75
N GLN A 853 -16.50 25.73 23.80
CA GLN A 853 -16.86 24.91 22.64
C GLN A 853 -18.36 25.00 22.32
N SER A 854 -19.13 25.88 22.99
CA SER A 854 -20.57 26.02 22.78
C SER A 854 -20.93 26.62 21.39
N ARG A 855 -19.93 27.22 20.73
CA ARG A 855 -20.07 27.85 19.40
C ARG A 855 -18.92 27.55 18.43
N ARG A 856 -17.76 27.13 18.93
CA ARG A 856 -16.51 26.99 18.15
C ARG A 856 -15.99 25.55 18.20
N HIS A 857 -16.62 24.66 17.44
CA HIS A 857 -16.19 23.26 17.34
C HIS A 857 -14.90 23.17 16.51
N LEU A 858 -13.75 23.26 17.17
CA LEU A 858 -12.45 23.23 16.50
C LEU A 858 -11.82 21.83 16.49
N THR A 859 -12.09 21.03 17.52
CA THR A 859 -11.42 19.75 17.75
C THR A 859 -12.41 18.69 18.19
N LEU A 860 -12.12 17.41 17.94
CA LEU A 860 -12.99 16.30 18.34
C LEU A 860 -13.23 16.26 19.86
N ARG A 861 -12.23 16.60 20.68
CA ARG A 861 -12.38 16.68 22.14
C ARG A 861 -13.46 17.69 22.58
N GLY A 862 -13.76 18.69 21.75
CA GLY A 862 -14.81 19.68 22.01
C GLY A 862 -16.23 19.13 21.86
N LEU A 863 -16.39 17.92 21.31
CA LEU A 863 -17.68 17.23 21.21
C LEU A 863 -18.03 16.42 22.47
N PHE A 864 -17.09 16.30 23.42
CA PHE A 864 -17.29 15.54 24.65
C PHE A 864 -17.57 16.47 25.84
N GLU A 865 -18.49 16.05 26.71
CA GLU A 865 -18.68 16.63 28.02
C GLU A 865 -18.41 15.60 29.12
N PHE A 866 -17.85 16.05 30.24
CA PHE A 866 -17.68 15.19 31.41
C PHE A 866 -18.98 15.13 32.21
N LYS A 867 -19.53 13.92 32.36
CA LYS A 867 -20.67 13.68 33.23
C LYS A 867 -20.20 13.46 34.66
N PHE A 868 -20.26 14.51 35.47
CA PHE A 868 -19.91 14.43 36.89
C PHE A 868 -21.13 14.09 37.76
N ASP A 869 -20.90 13.36 38.85
CA ASP A 869 -21.87 13.16 39.93
C ASP A 869 -21.59 14.19 41.04
N PRO A 870 -22.42 15.24 41.19
CA PRO A 870 -22.18 16.30 42.17
C PRO A 870 -22.11 15.78 43.62
N SER A 871 -22.74 14.63 43.92
CA SER A 871 -22.70 14.05 45.26
C SER A 871 -21.33 13.50 45.66
N LYS A 872 -20.43 13.30 44.69
CA LYS A 872 -19.06 12.79 44.89
C LYS A 872 -17.98 13.86 44.71
N ALA A 873 -18.36 15.13 44.63
CA ALA A 873 -17.39 16.21 44.53
C ALA A 873 -16.56 16.30 45.82
N ILE A 874 -15.24 16.40 45.67
CA ILE A 874 -14.30 16.57 46.78
C ILE A 874 -13.80 18.01 46.88
N PRO A 875 -13.39 18.48 48.07
CA PRO A 875 -12.64 19.73 48.21
C PRO A 875 -11.37 19.75 47.35
N VAL A 876 -10.99 20.92 46.83
CA VAL A 876 -9.77 21.07 46.01
C VAL A 876 -8.51 20.69 46.78
N ASP A 877 -8.51 20.85 48.11
CA ASP A 877 -7.37 20.49 48.97
C ASP A 877 -7.13 18.97 49.06
N GLU A 878 -8.11 18.15 48.66
CA GLU A 878 -7.96 16.69 48.55
C GLU A 878 -7.44 16.25 47.18
N VAL A 879 -7.36 17.15 46.19
CA VAL A 879 -6.79 16.88 44.86
C VAL A 879 -5.27 16.81 44.95
N GLU A 880 -4.66 15.97 44.10
CA GLU A 880 -3.21 15.89 43.96
C GLU A 880 -2.59 17.30 43.80
N PRO A 881 -1.57 17.67 44.60
CA PRO A 881 -0.98 19.00 44.53
C PRO A 881 -0.42 19.31 43.14
N ALA A 882 -0.54 20.57 42.70
CA ALA A 882 -0.03 21.02 41.40
C ALA A 882 1.46 20.69 41.21
N SER A 883 2.27 20.72 42.27
CA SER A 883 3.70 20.36 42.25
C SER A 883 3.97 18.90 41.86
N GLU A 884 3.01 17.99 42.05
CA GLU A 884 3.11 16.60 41.61
C GLU A 884 2.56 16.43 40.20
N ILE A 885 1.44 17.11 39.87
CA ILE A 885 0.84 17.08 38.54
C ILE A 885 1.82 17.56 37.46
N VAL A 886 2.54 18.67 37.70
CA VAL A 886 3.47 19.26 36.71
C VAL A 886 4.64 18.35 36.34
N LYS A 887 4.97 17.35 37.17
CA LYS A 887 6.02 16.36 36.85
C LYS A 887 5.63 15.47 35.66
N ARG A 888 4.34 15.38 35.36
CA ARG A 888 3.80 14.66 34.20
C ARG A 888 3.95 15.46 32.91
N PHE A 889 4.16 16.78 32.99
CA PHE A 889 4.27 17.64 31.82
C PHE A 889 5.65 17.53 31.19
N ALA A 890 5.65 17.60 29.85
CA ALA A 890 6.86 17.72 29.06
C ALA A 890 6.68 18.86 28.05
N THR A 891 7.70 19.69 27.87
CA THR A 891 7.71 20.60 26.70
C THR A 891 8.00 19.79 25.44
N GLY A 892 7.34 20.14 24.33
CA GLY A 892 7.54 19.47 23.05
C GLY A 892 9.00 19.52 22.57
N ALA A 893 9.34 18.61 21.66
CA ALA A 893 10.64 18.52 21.02
C ALA A 893 10.83 19.66 20.00
N MET A 894 11.42 20.77 20.42
CA MET A 894 11.72 21.91 19.54
C MET A 894 13.24 22.06 19.39
N SER A 895 13.74 21.96 18.15
CA SER A 895 15.18 21.91 17.88
C SER A 895 15.86 23.26 18.09
N LEU A 896 17.07 23.23 18.66
CA LEU A 896 17.98 24.36 18.59
C LEU A 896 18.28 24.68 17.11
N GLY A 897 17.93 25.89 16.68
CA GLY A 897 17.97 26.30 15.26
C GLY A 897 16.59 26.59 14.67
N SER A 898 15.54 25.87 15.08
CA SER A 898 14.15 26.28 14.82
C SER A 898 13.70 27.36 15.80
N ILE A 899 14.17 27.26 17.05
CA ILE A 899 14.02 28.29 18.09
C ILE A 899 15.39 28.77 18.55
N SER A 900 15.41 29.96 19.17
CA SER A 900 16.64 30.57 19.69
C SER A 900 17.18 29.80 20.90
N THR A 901 18.48 29.95 21.16
CA THR A 901 19.17 29.36 22.33
C THR A 901 18.52 29.78 23.64
N GLU A 902 18.09 31.04 23.73
CA GLU A 902 17.41 31.61 24.88
C GLU A 902 16.05 30.94 25.10
N ALA A 903 15.26 30.76 24.05
CA ALA A 903 13.97 30.08 24.13
C ALA A 903 14.13 28.61 24.54
N HIS A 904 15.06 27.90 23.90
CA HIS A 904 15.37 26.50 24.19
C HIS A 904 15.83 26.30 25.64
N SER A 905 16.79 27.11 26.08
CA SER A 905 17.33 27.06 27.45
C SER A 905 16.29 27.46 28.50
N THR A 906 15.44 28.45 28.18
CA THR A 906 14.36 28.88 29.09
C THR A 906 13.39 27.74 29.37
N LEU A 907 12.99 26.97 28.35
CA LEU A 907 12.11 25.82 28.53
C LEU A 907 12.75 24.74 29.40
N ALA A 908 14.01 24.41 29.13
CA ALA A 908 14.73 23.41 29.91
C ALA A 908 14.87 23.82 31.39
N ILE A 909 15.30 25.07 31.64
CA ILE A 909 15.43 25.60 33.01
C ILE A 909 14.07 25.61 33.72
N ALA A 910 13.00 26.02 33.03
CA ALA A 910 11.66 26.04 33.62
C ALA A 910 11.19 24.63 34.02
N MET A 911 11.32 23.65 33.12
CA MET A 911 10.89 22.27 33.39
C MET A 911 11.70 21.61 34.50
N ASN A 912 13.02 21.81 34.51
CA ASN A 912 13.90 21.32 35.57
C ASN A 912 13.54 21.90 36.95
N ARG A 913 13.19 23.18 37.03
CA ARG A 913 12.77 23.84 38.28
C ARG A 913 11.50 23.25 38.86
N ILE A 914 10.53 22.88 38.01
CA ILE A 914 9.24 22.32 38.44
C ILE A 914 9.26 20.78 38.51
N GLY A 915 10.39 20.14 38.20
CA GLY A 915 10.53 18.67 38.20
C GLY A 915 9.81 17.98 37.02
N GLY A 916 9.45 18.73 35.98
CA GLY A 916 8.95 18.19 34.72
C GLY A 916 10.09 17.83 33.76
N LYS A 917 9.76 17.62 32.47
CA LYS A 917 10.74 17.22 31.44
C LYS A 917 10.79 18.23 30.30
N SER A 918 11.97 18.48 29.75
CA SER A 918 12.15 19.14 28.44
C SER A 918 12.73 18.17 27.43
N ASN A 919 12.56 18.47 26.14
CA ASN A 919 13.07 17.65 25.04
C ASN A 919 13.98 18.51 24.14
N THR A 920 15.15 17.98 23.79
CA THR A 920 16.19 18.69 23.03
C THR A 920 15.77 19.01 21.60
N GLY A 921 14.80 18.26 21.05
CA GLY A 921 14.51 18.28 19.61
C GLY A 921 15.61 17.62 18.78
N GLU A 922 15.52 17.81 17.46
CA GLU A 922 16.39 17.15 16.48
C GLU A 922 17.75 17.84 16.27
N GLY A 923 17.93 19.05 16.82
CA GLY A 923 19.11 19.91 16.56
C GLY A 923 20.34 19.60 17.43
N GLY A 924 20.29 18.55 18.25
CA GLY A 924 21.28 18.31 19.29
C GLY A 924 21.19 19.32 20.46
N GLU A 925 22.18 19.31 21.34
CA GLU A 925 22.24 20.19 22.51
C GLU A 925 23.68 20.61 22.80
N ASP A 926 23.88 21.87 23.21
CA ASP A 926 25.19 22.41 23.54
C ASP A 926 25.78 21.69 24.78
N PRO A 927 26.95 21.02 24.65
CA PRO A 927 27.60 20.35 25.78
C PRO A 927 27.89 21.25 26.99
N ALA A 928 27.95 22.57 26.81
CA ALA A 928 28.10 23.52 27.92
C ALA A 928 26.95 23.43 28.93
N ARG A 929 25.73 23.06 28.49
CA ARG A 929 24.56 22.87 29.36
C ARG A 929 24.76 21.74 30.38
N TYR A 930 25.56 20.74 30.04
CA TYR A 930 25.80 19.57 30.90
C TYR A 930 26.81 19.81 32.03
N ARG A 931 27.56 20.92 32.05
CA ARG A 931 28.70 21.09 32.99
C ARG A 931 28.33 21.05 34.48
N ASN A 932 27.12 21.47 34.84
CA ASN A 932 26.63 21.42 36.23
C ASN A 932 25.82 20.13 36.51
N GLU A 933 25.13 19.59 35.50
CA GLU A 933 24.42 18.31 35.60
C GLU A 933 25.40 17.12 35.74
N LEU A 934 26.54 17.15 35.03
CA LEU A 934 27.64 16.17 35.17
C LEU A 934 28.26 16.14 36.57
N LYS A 935 28.07 17.20 37.36
CA LYS A 935 28.49 17.27 38.77
C LYS A 935 27.41 16.77 39.73
N GLY A 936 26.28 16.26 39.21
CA GLY A 936 25.14 15.79 39.99
C GLY A 936 24.36 16.90 40.70
N ILE A 937 24.54 18.16 40.30
CA ILE A 937 23.87 19.31 40.91
C ILE A 937 22.55 19.55 40.18
N PRO A 938 21.39 19.36 40.82
CA PRO A 938 20.10 19.66 40.21
C PRO A 938 20.02 21.17 39.95
N ILE A 939 19.60 21.58 38.74
CA ILE A 939 19.44 22.99 38.37
C ILE A 939 18.23 23.58 39.11
N LYS A 940 18.43 23.99 40.37
CA LYS A 940 17.37 24.55 41.22
C LYS A 940 17.26 26.07 41.15
N GLN A 941 18.33 26.75 40.80
CA GLN A 941 18.40 28.20 40.62
C GLN A 941 19.21 28.42 39.34
N GLY A 942 18.62 29.08 38.34
CA GLY A 942 19.23 29.21 37.02
C GLY A 942 20.64 29.78 37.12
N ALA A 943 21.57 29.17 36.39
CA ALA A 943 22.87 29.77 36.14
C ALA A 943 22.74 30.88 35.11
#